data_AF-A0A9X3ER98-F1
#
_entry.id   AF-A0A9X3ER98-F1
#
_cell.length_a   1.000
_cell.length_b   1.000
_cell.length_c   1.000
_cell.angle_alpha   90.00
_cell.angle_beta   90.00
_cell.angle_gamma   90.00
#
_symmetry.space_group_name_H-M   'P 1'
#
loop_
_entity.id
_entity.type
_entity.pdbx_description
1 polymer ?
#
loop_
_entity_poly.entity_id
_entity_poly.type
_entity_poly.pdbx_seq_one_letter_code
_entity_poly.pdbx_strand_id
1 'polypeptide(L)'
;MTIAGSRGESSPVRVTTWSGSGANVIGAAFGVALWLGGAAPVQAEPPAAEAPAAPTLQAVTPAEFGAGATITITGSNFAEGDVVLFDAIALEGVTIAPGSITATVPSKTKSAKKLILKRAKKKVAELAITGFVKAPALTSASPKFAAPGEVVTLKGKNLDRVTTLTLAGAPVKVDELGATSLRFTAPAGTTGPLTVKSVGGEAALKQDYEIFYAPVLTAASPAAAFEGDSVTLTGKHLGAAKFKLGSKPLKASEQGDDRAIVTIAKGAKSGDLKAEARKKGSAVAFTVYPTPLLTTVPKEVGAPGTLKVSGKNLEAVSTWRLGQVTLQPEAPASKSKVTLTLPDSAPTDQPLVAVSQGREFAGKKPVAVIRTPVVEAMSYWTGPEGKGVEGEIRGRELTDKTKFTLAGKSLKTSFVDPTRVTFALTKAPKAAEQALQAKTGKYKGPALTVDGAAGGYSAGPARLAEILAAGGAGYSASAVAADLAVSQRQPDRGAEPLKALGRAATSPEGQAEVAAVGRQIALDLRRFTVAQVALCAQMTAGKTQAQADANAALGDDLRASQKHMQALAGQLRELWSGLPLAAAASDAGTGLAEVDAEVAAATAARAQVEAACKNKFVGSGKLLSEAGAVAKVDLPALYGEAIKGAFAAVLATGKTWPAVEGEVATRLGGLPAARKKQWQDVLKASKSAVEGGAAATTGKGARGDKHVEPQGKPKGNTGKGKGKAG
;
A
#
# COMPACT_ATOMS: atom_id res chain seq x y z
N MET A 1 58.96 29.33 -24.84
CA MET A 1 59.78 30.14 -25.77
C MET A 1 60.47 31.21 -24.94
N THR A 2 61.76 31.04 -24.59
CA THR A 2 62.96 31.20 -25.42
C THR A 2 63.26 32.69 -25.60
N ILE A 3 64.16 33.35 -24.85
CA ILE A 3 65.63 33.19 -24.61
C ILE A 3 66.47 33.97 -25.65
N ALA A 4 67.51 34.66 -25.13
CA ALA A 4 68.63 35.32 -25.83
C ALA A 4 68.26 36.55 -26.71
N GLY A 5 69.13 37.55 -26.91
CA GLY A 5 70.61 37.56 -26.89
C GLY A 5 71.14 37.33 -28.32
N SER A 6 72.25 37.91 -28.80
CA SER A 6 73.33 38.69 -28.16
C SER A 6 74.31 39.22 -29.21
N ARG A 7 75.05 40.32 -28.94
CA ARG A 7 76.36 40.72 -29.57
C ARG A 7 76.39 40.88 -31.11
N GLY A 8 77.29 41.61 -31.76
CA GLY A 8 78.39 42.54 -31.40
C GLY A 8 78.55 43.53 -32.59
N GLU A 9 79.68 44.16 -32.93
CA GLU A 9 80.97 44.46 -32.28
C GLU A 9 81.57 45.65 -33.10
N SER A 10 82.43 46.56 -32.62
CA SER A 10 83.89 46.40 -32.61
C SER A 10 84.61 47.74 -32.31
N SER A 11 85.76 47.68 -31.60
CA SER A 11 86.89 48.64 -31.61
C SER A 11 86.73 50.07 -30.98
N PRO A 12 87.82 50.73 -30.51
CA PRO A 12 88.87 50.18 -29.61
C PRO A 12 89.45 51.18 -28.53
N VAL A 13 89.95 50.66 -27.39
CA VAL A 13 91.26 51.01 -26.72
C VAL A 13 91.47 52.46 -26.13
N ARG A 14 92.05 52.78 -24.95
CA ARG A 14 92.85 52.15 -23.83
C ARG A 14 92.57 52.95 -22.51
N VAL A 15 92.29 52.37 -21.33
CA VAL A 15 93.20 52.00 -20.19
C VAL A 15 93.97 53.22 -19.58
N THR A 16 93.97 53.53 -18.26
CA THR A 16 94.63 52.76 -17.15
C THR A 16 94.21 53.19 -15.70
N THR A 17 94.18 52.23 -14.74
CA THR A 17 94.42 52.32 -13.25
C THR A 17 93.59 53.26 -12.32
N TRP A 18 93.42 53.04 -10.99
CA TRP A 18 93.48 51.85 -10.09
C TRP A 18 93.04 52.21 -8.64
N SER A 19 92.57 51.20 -7.87
CA SER A 19 92.48 51.06 -6.39
C SER A 19 91.72 52.08 -5.51
N GLY A 20 91.14 51.53 -4.42
CA GLY A 20 90.76 52.26 -3.21
C GLY A 20 91.67 51.91 -2.02
N SER A 21 91.04 51.60 -0.88
CA SER A 21 91.62 51.42 0.48
C SER A 21 91.75 52.72 1.29
N GLY A 22 91.49 52.61 2.59
CA GLY A 22 91.57 53.72 3.54
C GLY A 22 92.81 53.65 4.43
N ALA A 23 92.69 54.26 5.61
CA ALA A 23 93.62 54.29 6.75
C ALA A 23 94.56 55.52 6.86
N ASN A 24 94.08 56.49 7.66
CA ASN A 24 94.65 56.83 8.97
C ASN A 24 95.80 57.88 9.11
N VAL A 25 95.75 58.59 10.26
CA VAL A 25 96.82 59.33 10.97
C VAL A 25 97.21 60.76 10.51
N ILE A 26 96.80 61.72 11.36
CA ILE A 26 97.56 62.84 11.99
C ILE A 26 98.73 63.49 11.22
N GLY A 27 98.67 64.82 11.06
CA GLY A 27 99.83 65.67 10.79
C GLY A 27 99.49 67.16 10.73
N ALA A 28 99.76 67.91 11.80
CA ALA A 28 99.64 69.37 11.79
C ALA A 28 100.95 70.01 11.29
N ALA A 29 100.86 71.10 10.52
CA ALA A 29 102.00 71.97 10.24
C ALA A 29 101.54 73.44 10.12
N PHE A 30 102.19 74.31 10.89
CA PHE A 30 102.11 75.76 10.74
C PHE A 30 102.91 76.22 9.51
N GLY A 31 102.49 77.31 8.86
CA GLY A 31 103.26 77.98 7.81
C GLY A 31 102.86 79.45 7.70
N VAL A 32 103.80 80.36 7.97
CA VAL A 32 103.60 81.83 8.02
C VAL A 32 104.25 82.48 6.81
N ALA A 33 103.50 83.34 6.10
CA ALA A 33 104.03 84.45 5.28
C ALA A 33 102.90 85.48 5.06
N LEU A 34 102.93 86.70 5.59
CA LEU A 34 103.71 87.91 5.23
C LEU A 34 103.24 88.66 3.96
N TRP A 35 102.41 89.68 4.20
CA TRP A 35 102.37 91.05 3.63
C TRP A 35 102.58 91.35 2.13
N LEU A 36 101.58 92.03 1.55
CA LEU A 36 101.56 93.22 0.66
C LEU A 36 100.05 93.55 0.49
N GLY A 37 99.51 94.77 0.48
CA GLY A 37 100.06 96.11 0.29
C GLY A 37 99.17 96.86 -0.72
N GLY A 38 98.19 97.65 -0.27
CA GLY A 38 97.24 98.35 -1.16
C GLY A 38 96.26 99.26 -0.40
N ALA A 39 96.02 100.48 -0.91
CA ALA A 39 95.49 101.61 -0.14
C ALA A 39 93.96 101.86 -0.27
N ALA A 40 93.42 102.63 0.68
CA ALA A 40 92.02 103.04 0.78
C ALA A 40 91.61 104.13 -0.24
N PRO A 41 90.29 104.38 -0.39
CA PRO A 41 89.79 105.68 0.08
C PRO A 41 88.65 105.58 1.11
N VAL A 42 88.36 106.71 1.74
CA VAL A 42 87.49 106.86 2.91
C VAL A 42 86.00 106.90 2.52
N GLN A 43 85.16 106.10 3.20
CA GLN A 43 83.72 106.33 3.23
C GLN A 43 83.12 105.91 4.58
N ALA A 44 82.06 106.61 4.99
CA ALA A 44 81.55 106.74 6.36
C ALA A 44 81.42 105.45 7.19
N GLU A 45 81.69 105.59 8.50
CA GLU A 45 81.49 104.60 9.56
C GLU A 45 80.01 104.19 9.69
N PRO A 46 79.64 102.92 9.45
CA PRO A 46 78.34 102.38 9.82
C PRO A 46 78.40 101.92 11.30
N PRO A 47 77.60 102.50 12.22
CA PRO A 47 77.60 102.07 13.61
C PRO A 47 77.04 100.65 13.75
N ALA A 48 77.83 99.77 14.39
CA ALA A 48 77.49 98.47 14.96
C ALA A 48 76.54 97.55 14.16
N ALA A 49 77.10 96.47 13.59
CA ALA A 49 76.30 95.31 13.22
C ALA A 49 75.67 94.68 14.48
N GLU A 50 74.35 94.80 14.64
CA GLU A 50 73.61 94.18 15.73
C GLU A 50 73.86 92.66 15.77
N ALA A 51 74.01 92.11 16.98
CA ALA A 51 74.01 90.67 17.16
C ALA A 51 72.67 90.09 16.66
N PRO A 52 72.67 89.01 15.86
CA PRO A 52 71.43 88.48 15.30
C PRO A 52 70.47 88.09 16.42
N ALA A 53 69.32 88.76 16.48
CA ALA A 53 68.36 88.61 17.55
C ALA A 53 67.96 87.14 17.74
N ALA A 54 67.92 86.68 18.98
CA ALA A 54 67.63 85.28 19.31
C ALA A 54 66.24 84.88 18.74
N PRO A 55 66.09 83.66 18.20
CA PRO A 55 64.80 83.19 17.70
C PRO A 55 63.83 82.94 18.87
N THR A 56 62.56 83.27 18.66
CA THR A 56 61.50 83.04 19.65
C THR A 56 60.44 82.09 19.10
N LEU A 57 59.79 81.33 19.98
CA LEU A 57 58.65 80.46 19.68
C LEU A 57 57.46 80.99 20.49
N GLN A 58 56.37 81.36 19.82
CA GLN A 58 55.21 81.98 20.46
C GLN A 58 54.04 81.02 20.60
N ALA A 59 53.52 80.48 19.49
CA ALA A 59 52.36 79.59 19.50
C ALA A 59 52.42 78.54 18.38
N VAL A 60 51.65 77.47 18.55
CA VAL A 60 51.40 76.42 17.54
C VAL A 60 49.93 76.47 17.16
N THR A 61 49.65 76.47 15.86
CA THR A 61 48.29 76.43 15.27
C THR A 61 48.19 75.22 14.34
N PRO A 62 47.13 74.38 14.43
CA PRO A 62 46.03 74.43 15.40
C PRO A 62 46.49 74.23 16.85
N ALA A 63 45.68 74.71 17.80
CA ALA A 63 45.99 74.63 19.23
C ALA A 63 45.91 73.20 19.79
N GLU A 64 45.09 72.33 19.19
CA GLU A 64 45.09 70.88 19.44
C GLU A 64 45.49 70.13 18.17
N PHE A 65 46.44 69.21 18.27
CA PHE A 65 46.97 68.45 17.13
C PHE A 65 47.42 67.03 17.51
N GLY A 66 47.36 66.13 16.55
CA GLY A 66 47.82 64.74 16.68
C GLY A 66 49.10 64.44 15.90
N ALA A 67 49.49 63.17 15.87
CA ALA A 67 50.51 62.68 14.94
C ALA A 67 49.97 62.71 13.50
N GLY A 68 50.82 63.08 12.53
CA GLY A 68 50.43 63.27 11.13
C GLY A 68 49.80 64.62 10.80
N ALA A 69 49.52 65.48 11.79
CA ALA A 69 48.94 66.79 11.56
C ALA A 69 49.97 67.78 10.98
N THR A 70 49.54 68.63 10.04
CA THR A 70 50.30 69.84 9.67
C THR A 70 50.05 70.92 10.71
N ILE A 71 51.12 71.54 11.19
CA ILE A 71 51.10 72.63 12.16
C ILE A 71 51.87 73.83 11.65
N THR A 72 51.43 75.03 12.04
CA THR A 72 52.14 76.29 11.85
C THR A 72 52.60 76.81 13.20
N ILE A 73 53.91 77.00 13.32
CA ILE A 73 54.60 77.54 14.48
C ILE A 73 54.86 79.01 14.21
N THR A 74 54.45 79.88 15.12
CA THR A 74 54.65 81.33 15.04
C THR A 74 55.77 81.78 15.96
N GLY A 75 56.48 82.85 15.58
CA GLY A 75 57.60 83.37 16.35
C GLY A 75 58.40 84.44 15.61
N SER A 76 59.68 84.58 15.93
CA SER A 76 60.57 85.59 15.32
C SER A 76 61.97 85.05 15.06
N ASN A 77 62.68 85.69 14.13
CA ASN A 77 64.10 85.46 13.81
C ASN A 77 64.45 84.02 13.38
N PHE A 78 63.51 83.30 12.76
CA PHE A 78 63.75 82.02 12.10
C PHE A 78 64.69 82.18 10.90
N ALA A 79 65.52 81.16 10.64
CA ALA A 79 66.49 81.17 9.56
C ALA A 79 66.49 79.84 8.80
N GLU A 80 66.94 79.87 7.55
CA GLU A 80 67.11 78.68 6.74
C GLU A 80 68.09 77.68 7.41
N GLY A 81 67.72 76.40 7.43
CA GLY A 81 68.47 75.36 8.14
C GLY A 81 68.14 75.20 9.64
N ASP A 82 67.17 75.95 10.19
CA ASP A 82 66.64 75.67 11.53
C ASP A 82 65.92 74.30 11.57
N VAL A 83 66.25 73.49 12.57
CA VAL A 83 65.63 72.18 12.80
C VAL A 83 64.66 72.27 13.96
N VAL A 84 63.39 71.97 13.69
CA VAL A 84 62.33 71.91 14.70
C VAL A 84 62.12 70.47 15.17
N LEU A 85 62.00 70.26 16.48
CA LEU A 85 61.71 68.97 17.08
C LEU A 85 60.56 69.06 18.09
N PHE A 86 59.71 68.03 18.16
CA PHE A 86 58.92 67.74 19.35
C PHE A 86 59.65 66.72 20.23
N ASP A 87 59.97 67.13 21.46
CA ASP A 87 60.81 66.41 22.42
C ASP A 87 62.17 65.99 21.82
N ALA A 88 62.24 64.83 21.18
CA ALA A 88 63.43 64.32 20.47
C ALA A 88 63.18 63.94 19.00
N ILE A 89 61.96 64.12 18.50
CA ILE A 89 61.51 63.74 17.16
C ILE A 89 61.52 65.00 16.27
N ALA A 90 62.36 65.02 15.23
CA ALA A 90 62.37 66.10 14.25
C ALA A 90 61.07 66.11 13.43
N LEU A 91 60.56 67.30 13.10
CA LEU A 91 59.38 67.46 12.24
C LEU A 91 59.72 67.18 10.77
N GLU A 92 58.71 66.77 10.00
CA GLU A 92 58.83 66.43 8.58
C GLU A 92 58.21 67.56 7.71
N GLY A 93 58.66 67.72 6.46
CA GLY A 93 58.11 68.72 5.54
C GLY A 93 58.23 70.18 6.01
N VAL A 94 59.33 70.52 6.70
CA VAL A 94 59.55 71.84 7.30
C VAL A 94 59.75 72.92 6.23
N THR A 95 58.88 73.92 6.21
CA THR A 95 58.95 75.12 5.38
C THR A 95 59.05 76.35 6.29
N ILE A 96 60.07 77.17 6.08
CA ILE A 96 60.38 78.35 6.92
C ILE A 96 60.05 79.63 6.15
N ALA A 97 59.35 80.55 6.81
CA ALA A 97 59.02 81.88 6.30
C ALA A 97 59.29 82.93 7.39
N PRO A 98 59.37 84.23 7.06
CA PRO A 98 59.47 85.29 8.05
C PRO A 98 58.32 85.20 9.07
N GLY A 99 58.68 85.00 10.35
CA GLY A 99 57.73 84.89 11.46
C GLY A 99 56.96 83.57 11.60
N SER A 100 57.12 82.59 10.69
CA SER A 100 56.42 81.30 10.79
C SER A 100 57.19 80.10 10.23
N ILE A 101 56.93 78.92 10.81
CA ILE A 101 57.41 77.63 10.30
C ILE A 101 56.20 76.71 10.15
N THR A 102 55.94 76.20 8.94
CA THR A 102 54.94 75.16 8.71
C THR A 102 55.64 73.81 8.62
N ALA A 103 55.15 72.81 9.34
CA ALA A 103 55.75 71.48 9.37
C ALA A 103 54.70 70.41 9.72
N THR A 104 54.98 69.16 9.35
CA THR A 104 54.12 68.01 9.65
C THR A 104 54.68 67.23 10.84
N VAL A 105 53.80 66.91 11.80
CA VAL A 105 54.12 66.05 12.94
C VAL A 105 54.30 64.61 12.46
N PRO A 106 55.45 63.95 12.68
CA PRO A 106 55.64 62.59 12.21
C PRO A 106 54.62 61.62 12.79
N SER A 107 54.13 60.67 11.98
CA SER A 107 53.12 59.68 12.37
C SER A 107 53.52 58.80 13.56
N LYS A 108 54.83 58.64 13.80
CA LYS A 108 55.40 57.89 14.94
C LYS A 108 55.38 58.64 16.28
N THR A 109 54.91 59.89 16.32
CA THR A 109 54.93 60.74 17.53
C THR A 109 53.89 60.27 18.55
N LYS A 110 54.35 59.87 19.74
CA LYS A 110 53.48 59.37 20.84
C LYS A 110 53.24 60.40 21.96
N SER A 111 54.04 61.45 21.98
CA SER A 111 53.92 62.63 22.84
C SER A 111 54.64 63.80 22.18
N ALA A 112 54.17 65.01 22.45
CA ALA A 112 54.93 66.23 22.26
C ALA A 112 54.71 67.10 23.51
N LYS A 113 55.72 67.19 24.40
CA LYS A 113 55.65 68.05 25.60
C LYS A 113 56.41 69.36 25.43
N LYS A 114 57.45 69.35 24.59
CA LYS A 114 58.33 70.49 24.30
C LYS A 114 58.52 70.63 22.80
N LEU A 115 58.35 71.83 22.28
CA LEU A 115 58.79 72.22 20.95
C LEU A 115 60.18 72.84 21.08
N ILE A 116 61.17 72.32 20.36
CA ILE A 116 62.57 72.73 20.46
C ILE A 116 63.06 73.18 19.08
N LEU A 117 63.58 74.40 19.00
CA LEU A 117 64.26 74.92 17.82
C LEU A 117 65.78 74.72 17.99
N LYS A 118 66.43 74.14 16.99
CA LYS A 118 67.89 73.99 16.93
C LYS A 118 68.49 74.66 15.70
N ARG A 119 69.50 75.49 15.91
CA ARG A 119 70.34 76.11 14.86
C ARG A 119 71.77 75.60 15.03
N ALA A 120 72.40 75.17 13.93
CA ALA A 120 73.77 74.60 13.95
C ALA A 120 74.01 73.58 15.09
N LYS A 121 73.07 72.63 15.26
CA LYS A 121 73.02 71.60 16.33
C LYS A 121 72.83 72.10 17.78
N LYS A 122 72.91 73.41 18.05
CA LYS A 122 72.63 74.01 19.38
C LYS A 122 71.13 74.29 19.54
N LYS A 123 70.61 74.11 20.75
CA LYS A 123 69.25 74.55 21.13
C LYS A 123 69.22 76.07 21.21
N VAL A 124 68.27 76.72 20.53
CA VAL A 124 68.14 78.18 20.48
C VAL A 124 66.80 78.71 20.99
N ALA A 125 65.73 77.90 20.96
CA ALA A 125 64.45 78.22 21.61
C ALA A 125 63.75 76.95 22.12
N GLU A 126 62.85 77.10 23.09
CA GLU A 126 61.91 76.06 23.53
C GLU A 126 60.56 76.66 23.90
N LEU A 127 59.48 75.95 23.55
CA LEU A 127 58.11 76.27 23.94
C LEU A 127 57.46 75.02 24.55
N ALA A 128 56.73 75.17 25.66
CA ALA A 128 55.98 74.08 26.28
C ALA A 128 54.70 73.78 25.47
N ILE A 129 54.37 72.50 25.33
CA ILE A 129 53.26 72.03 24.49
C ILE A 129 52.25 71.28 25.35
N THR A 130 51.00 71.75 25.33
CA THR A 130 49.85 71.17 26.03
C THR A 130 48.81 70.59 25.06
N GLY A 131 48.83 71.01 23.79
CA GLY A 131 47.85 70.68 22.75
C GLY A 131 48.00 69.31 22.07
N PHE A 132 48.96 68.48 22.46
CA PHE A 132 49.17 67.19 21.79
C PHE A 132 48.13 66.15 22.22
N VAL A 133 47.21 65.82 21.31
CA VAL A 133 46.18 64.80 21.53
C VAL A 133 46.74 63.44 21.14
N LYS A 134 46.72 62.49 22.08
CA LYS A 134 47.13 61.09 21.82
C LYS A 134 46.05 60.36 21.05
N ALA A 135 46.45 59.46 20.15
CA ALA A 135 45.53 58.53 19.50
C ALA A 135 44.69 57.75 20.54
N PRO A 136 43.40 57.50 20.28
CA PRO A 136 42.56 56.67 21.11
C PRO A 136 43.04 55.22 21.06
N ALA A 137 42.63 54.40 22.02
CA ALA A 137 42.87 52.97 21.99
C ALA A 137 41.66 52.22 22.55
N LEU A 138 40.98 51.42 21.72
CA LEU A 138 39.88 50.57 22.14
C LEU A 138 40.41 49.22 22.65
N THR A 139 39.89 48.76 23.80
CA THR A 139 40.28 47.47 24.41
C THR A 139 39.16 46.45 24.37
N SER A 140 37.92 46.86 24.61
CA SER A 140 36.75 45.97 24.60
C SER A 140 35.43 46.72 24.44
N ALA A 141 34.38 45.96 24.07
CA ALA A 141 33.00 46.39 24.06
C ALA A 141 32.17 45.48 24.98
N SER A 142 31.20 46.04 25.69
CA SER A 142 30.26 45.31 26.55
C SER A 142 28.84 45.86 26.35
N PRO A 143 27.85 45.04 25.94
CA PRO A 143 27.95 43.61 25.62
C PRO A 143 28.83 43.32 24.39
N LYS A 144 29.22 42.04 24.20
CA LYS A 144 30.09 41.61 23.09
C LYS A 144 29.42 41.70 21.71
N PHE A 145 28.09 41.66 21.71
CA PHE A 145 27.20 41.84 20.56
C PHE A 145 25.94 42.53 21.11
N ALA A 146 25.22 43.28 20.28
CA ALA A 146 24.04 44.04 20.69
C ALA A 146 22.91 43.88 19.67
N ALA A 147 21.67 43.85 20.15
CA ALA A 147 20.50 44.11 19.31
C ALA A 147 20.35 45.62 19.07
N PRO A 148 19.74 46.06 17.95
CA PRO A 148 19.43 47.47 17.74
C PRO A 148 18.66 48.06 18.92
N GLY A 149 19.10 49.22 19.41
CA GLY A 149 18.56 49.88 20.61
C GLY A 149 19.18 49.45 21.95
N GLU A 150 20.04 48.43 22.00
CA GLU A 150 20.80 48.11 23.23
C GLU A 150 22.00 49.07 23.40
N VAL A 151 22.25 49.52 24.63
CA VAL A 151 23.37 50.40 24.95
C VAL A 151 24.68 49.60 25.06
N VAL A 152 25.69 50.03 24.32
CA VAL A 152 27.02 49.44 24.26
C VAL A 152 28.03 50.34 24.95
N THR A 153 28.78 49.80 25.91
CA THR A 153 29.89 50.46 26.57
C THR A 153 31.21 50.01 25.95
N LEU A 154 31.91 50.92 25.27
CA LEU A 154 33.30 50.76 24.89
C LEU A 154 34.23 51.12 26.04
N LYS A 155 35.34 50.40 26.15
CA LYS A 155 36.43 50.68 27.09
C LYS A 155 37.73 50.90 26.32
N GLY A 156 38.57 51.80 26.83
CA GLY A 156 39.77 52.22 26.14
C GLY A 156 40.64 53.22 26.90
N LYS A 157 41.43 53.99 26.15
CA LYS A 157 42.25 55.11 26.64
C LYS A 157 42.17 56.29 25.65
N ASN A 158 42.29 57.51 26.17
CA ASN A 158 42.23 58.77 25.42
C ASN A 158 40.92 58.91 24.62
N LEU A 159 39.79 58.43 25.16
CA LEU A 159 38.50 58.44 24.47
C LEU A 159 37.75 59.79 24.64
N ASP A 160 38.16 60.64 25.58
CA ASP A 160 37.56 61.94 25.87
C ASP A 160 37.58 62.94 24.70
N ARG A 161 38.45 62.71 23.69
CA ARG A 161 38.59 63.55 22.49
C ARG A 161 38.10 62.88 21.19
N VAL A 162 37.31 61.81 21.29
CA VAL A 162 36.68 61.17 20.12
C VAL A 162 35.61 62.10 19.54
N THR A 163 35.72 62.39 18.24
CA THR A 163 34.81 63.27 17.50
C THR A 163 33.83 62.49 16.62
N THR A 164 34.21 61.30 16.14
CA THR A 164 33.29 60.40 15.43
C THR A 164 33.45 58.96 15.89
N LEU A 165 32.31 58.27 15.99
CA LEU A 165 32.21 56.82 16.12
C LEU A 165 31.55 56.30 14.84
N THR A 166 32.08 55.24 14.26
CA THR A 166 31.53 54.60 13.06
C THR A 166 31.46 53.08 13.23
N LEU A 167 30.35 52.48 12.81
CA LEU A 167 30.14 51.03 12.78
C LEU A 167 29.87 50.61 11.34
N ALA A 168 30.65 49.66 10.81
CA ALA A 168 30.60 49.25 9.41
C ALA A 168 30.71 50.44 8.42
N GLY A 169 31.41 51.51 8.81
CA GLY A 169 31.54 52.77 8.06
C GLY A 169 30.41 53.78 8.25
N ALA A 170 29.26 53.40 8.81
CA ALA A 170 28.16 54.32 9.09
C ALA A 170 28.38 55.08 10.41
N PRO A 171 28.10 56.40 10.49
CA PRO A 171 28.26 57.18 11.72
C PRO A 171 27.24 56.76 12.79
N VAL A 172 27.71 56.68 14.02
CA VAL A 172 26.90 56.31 15.20
C VAL A 172 26.97 57.43 16.22
N LYS A 173 25.81 57.80 16.78
CA LYS A 173 25.73 58.81 17.82
C LYS A 173 26.42 58.31 19.10
N VAL A 174 27.29 59.12 19.67
CA VAL A 174 27.82 58.92 21.02
C VAL A 174 26.83 59.48 22.04
N ASP A 175 26.47 58.67 23.04
CA ASP A 175 25.50 59.05 24.08
C ASP A 175 26.21 59.51 25.37
N GLU A 176 27.33 58.89 25.75
CA GLU A 176 28.20 59.33 26.85
C GLU A 176 29.67 59.23 26.45
N LEU A 177 30.49 60.20 26.85
CA LEU A 177 31.91 60.27 26.51
C LEU A 177 32.79 60.53 27.75
N GLY A 178 33.88 59.79 27.89
CA GLY A 178 34.87 59.98 28.95
C GLY A 178 36.22 59.34 28.62
N ALA A 179 37.26 59.67 29.38
CA ALA A 179 38.66 59.36 29.01
C ALA A 179 38.98 57.86 28.82
N THR A 180 38.26 56.98 29.52
CA THR A 180 38.46 55.52 29.47
C THR A 180 37.24 54.72 29.01
N SER A 181 36.11 55.39 28.76
CA SER A 181 34.87 54.73 28.36
C SER A 181 33.99 55.65 27.50
N LEU A 182 33.33 55.06 26.51
CA LEU A 182 32.41 55.72 25.60
C LEU A 182 31.16 54.85 25.50
N ARG A 183 29.96 55.43 25.59
CA ARG A 183 28.70 54.71 25.35
C ARG A 183 27.99 55.18 24.10
N PHE A 184 27.36 54.24 23.43
CA PHE A 184 26.49 54.48 22.29
C PHE A 184 25.36 53.47 22.26
N THR A 185 24.22 53.85 21.69
CA THR A 185 23.10 52.97 21.41
C THR A 185 23.34 52.24 20.08
N ALA A 186 23.27 50.91 20.08
CA ALA A 186 23.50 50.11 18.89
C ALA A 186 22.50 50.46 17.77
N PRO A 187 22.96 50.88 16.57
CA PRO A 187 22.07 51.25 15.47
C PRO A 187 21.43 50.00 14.83
N ALA A 188 20.31 50.21 14.14
CA ALA A 188 19.86 49.25 13.14
C ALA A 188 20.81 49.31 11.93
N GLY A 189 21.32 48.15 11.51
CA GLY A 189 22.31 48.03 10.46
C GLY A 189 23.04 46.69 10.48
N THR A 190 24.24 46.67 9.87
CA THR A 190 25.04 45.47 9.65
C THR A 190 26.19 45.37 10.66
N THR A 191 26.56 44.14 11.03
CA THR A 191 27.83 43.82 11.70
C THR A 191 29.02 44.32 10.89
N GLY A 192 30.06 44.84 11.57
CA GLY A 192 31.29 45.26 10.90
C GLY A 192 32.28 45.95 11.82
N PRO A 193 33.36 46.53 11.27
CA PRO A 193 34.39 47.19 12.07
C PRO A 193 33.80 48.36 12.86
N LEU A 194 34.13 48.43 14.15
CA LEU A 194 33.76 49.53 15.03
C LEU A 194 35.01 50.40 15.28
N THR A 195 34.94 51.64 14.81
CA THR A 195 36.07 52.59 14.73
C THR A 195 35.74 53.92 15.40
N VAL A 196 36.73 54.50 16.07
CA VAL A 196 36.66 55.85 16.64
C VAL A 196 37.73 56.73 16.03
N LYS A 197 37.39 58.00 15.78
CA LYS A 197 38.32 59.03 15.30
C LYS A 197 38.40 60.18 16.28
N SER A 198 39.58 60.76 16.40
CA SER A 198 39.87 61.97 17.17
C SER A 198 40.88 62.83 16.42
N VAL A 199 41.14 64.04 16.93
CA VAL A 199 42.26 64.89 16.49
C VAL A 199 43.62 64.17 16.65
N GLY A 200 43.74 63.26 17.61
CA GLY A 200 44.94 62.46 17.87
C GLY A 200 45.14 61.24 16.94
N GLY A 201 44.17 60.93 16.07
CA GLY A 201 44.18 59.76 15.19
C GLY A 201 42.96 58.83 15.37
N GLU A 202 43.03 57.66 14.74
CA GLU A 202 41.96 56.66 14.67
C GLU A 202 42.29 55.38 15.44
N ALA A 203 41.27 54.67 15.93
CA ALA A 203 41.40 53.35 16.52
C ALA A 203 40.20 52.45 16.19
N ALA A 204 40.46 51.16 16.02
CA ALA A 204 39.46 50.12 15.76
C ALA A 204 39.42 49.09 16.89
N LEU A 205 38.29 48.40 17.07
CA LEU A 205 38.30 47.11 17.75
C LEU A 205 39.09 46.07 16.93
N LYS A 206 39.73 45.11 17.61
CA LYS A 206 40.48 44.01 16.96
C LYS A 206 39.61 43.03 16.18
N GLN A 207 38.28 43.10 16.34
CA GLN A 207 37.28 42.23 15.77
C GLN A 207 36.06 43.09 15.47
N ASP A 208 35.33 42.73 14.41
CA ASP A 208 34.08 43.39 14.06
C ASP A 208 33.04 43.28 15.18
N TYR A 209 32.25 44.34 15.35
CA TYR A 209 31.19 44.38 16.35
C TYR A 209 29.89 43.85 15.75
N GLU A 210 29.32 42.84 16.39
CA GLU A 210 28.15 42.12 15.90
C GLU A 210 26.85 42.81 16.30
N ILE A 211 26.07 43.25 15.30
CA ILE A 211 24.67 43.62 15.46
C ILE A 211 23.82 42.36 15.28
N PHE A 212 23.23 41.91 16.38
CA PHE A 212 22.52 40.65 16.45
C PHE A 212 21.00 40.86 16.42
N TYR A 213 20.36 40.34 15.37
CA TYR A 213 18.91 40.26 15.29
C TYR A 213 18.42 38.91 15.82
N ALA A 214 17.45 38.93 16.73
CA ALA A 214 16.80 37.70 17.17
C ALA A 214 15.94 37.11 16.03
N PRO A 215 15.97 35.78 15.80
CA PRO A 215 15.16 35.16 14.76
C PRO A 215 13.67 35.33 15.06
N VAL A 216 12.93 35.83 14.08
CA VAL A 216 11.47 35.99 14.11
C VAL A 216 10.86 34.91 13.24
N LEU A 217 10.04 34.05 13.82
CA LEU A 217 9.33 32.97 13.17
C LEU A 217 7.85 33.36 13.05
N THR A 218 7.38 33.55 11.83
CA THR A 218 6.02 34.01 11.53
C THR A 218 5.06 32.84 11.39
N ALA A 219 5.46 31.79 10.66
CA ALA A 219 4.61 30.63 10.39
C ALA A 219 5.42 29.37 10.08
N ALA A 220 4.79 28.22 10.35
CA ALA A 220 5.22 26.89 9.91
C ALA A 220 4.14 26.31 8.98
N SER A 221 4.54 25.86 7.79
CA SER A 221 3.64 25.32 6.77
C SER A 221 4.11 23.93 6.30
N PRO A 222 3.28 22.88 6.43
CA PRO A 222 1.98 22.86 7.12
C PRO A 222 2.13 23.13 8.63
N ALA A 223 1.07 23.63 9.29
CA ALA A 223 1.08 23.88 10.74
C ALA A 223 0.95 22.60 11.61
N ALA A 224 0.68 21.47 10.96
CA ALA A 224 0.66 20.15 11.57
C ALA A 224 1.20 19.10 10.58
N ALA A 225 1.98 18.13 11.08
CA ALA A 225 2.58 17.08 10.26
C ALA A 225 2.88 15.81 11.07
N PHE A 226 3.23 14.71 10.41
CA PHE A 226 3.75 13.53 11.09
C PHE A 226 5.27 13.64 11.35
N GLU A 227 5.77 12.74 12.20
CA GLU A 227 7.21 12.55 12.36
C GLU A 227 7.89 12.15 11.05
N GLY A 228 9.01 12.79 10.71
CA GLY A 228 9.74 12.56 9.46
C GLY A 228 9.27 13.41 8.27
N ASP A 229 8.17 14.15 8.39
CA ASP A 229 7.73 15.08 7.36
C ASP A 229 8.55 16.38 7.39
N SER A 230 8.69 17.03 6.24
CA SER A 230 9.34 18.34 6.09
C SER A 230 8.34 19.48 6.22
N VAL A 231 8.73 20.53 6.93
CA VAL A 231 7.93 21.72 7.22
C VAL A 231 8.72 22.96 6.79
N THR A 232 8.08 23.84 6.03
CA THR A 232 8.64 25.14 5.66
C THR A 232 8.35 26.14 6.75
N LEU A 233 9.40 26.72 7.32
CA LEU A 233 9.38 27.82 8.26
C LEU A 233 9.57 29.14 7.51
N THR A 234 8.81 30.17 7.90
CA THR A 234 8.86 31.51 7.32
C THR A 234 9.02 32.55 8.42
N GLY A 235 9.80 33.60 8.18
CA GLY A 235 10.26 34.49 9.23
C GLY A 235 11.23 35.58 8.77
N LYS A 236 12.12 35.99 9.68
CA LYS A 236 13.25 36.92 9.46
C LYS A 236 14.42 36.50 10.35
N HIS A 237 15.66 36.77 9.92
CA HIS A 237 16.88 36.49 10.67
C HIS A 237 17.07 35.00 11.03
N LEU A 238 16.50 34.12 10.21
CA LEU A 238 16.52 32.68 10.40
C LEU A 238 17.88 32.06 10.06
N GLY A 239 18.77 32.73 9.33
CA GLY A 239 20.02 32.15 8.81
C GLY A 239 20.96 31.60 9.89
N ALA A 240 20.95 32.18 11.09
CA ALA A 240 21.75 31.73 12.25
C ALA A 240 20.93 31.00 13.33
N ALA A 241 19.64 30.76 13.11
CA ALA A 241 18.74 30.16 14.08
C ALA A 241 19.00 28.65 14.28
N LYS A 242 18.75 28.17 15.50
CA LYS A 242 18.58 26.75 15.81
C LYS A 242 17.09 26.50 16.01
N PHE A 243 16.57 25.49 15.32
CA PHE A 243 15.18 25.09 15.41
C PHE A 243 14.99 23.95 16.40
N LYS A 244 13.93 24.00 17.20
CA LYS A 244 13.54 22.93 18.13
C LYS A 244 12.03 22.86 18.30
N LEU A 245 11.51 21.67 18.53
CA LEU A 245 10.11 21.42 18.83
C LEU A 245 10.01 20.79 20.21
N GLY A 246 9.49 21.56 21.17
CA GLY A 246 9.63 21.24 22.60
C GLY A 246 11.11 21.12 23.00
N SER A 247 11.51 19.95 23.51
CA SER A 247 12.90 19.65 23.89
C SER A 247 13.76 19.04 22.77
N LYS A 248 13.20 18.76 21.59
CA LYS A 248 13.93 18.09 20.50
C LYS A 248 14.46 19.08 19.46
N PRO A 249 15.77 19.08 19.16
CA PRO A 249 16.30 19.88 18.06
C PRO A 249 15.78 19.33 16.72
N LEU A 250 15.46 20.23 15.80
CA LEU A 250 15.13 19.91 14.42
C LEU A 250 16.37 20.19 13.55
N LYS A 251 16.56 19.37 12.51
CA LYS A 251 17.59 19.64 11.50
C LYS A 251 16.95 20.43 10.36
N ALA A 252 17.60 21.52 9.96
CA ALA A 252 17.26 22.20 8.72
C ALA A 252 17.96 21.50 7.55
N SER A 253 17.23 21.26 6.46
CA SER A 253 17.79 20.80 5.17
C SER A 253 18.14 21.96 4.25
N GLU A 254 17.46 23.10 4.44
CA GLU A 254 17.67 24.36 3.72
C GLU A 254 17.43 25.50 4.73
N GLN A 255 18.27 26.55 4.74
CA GLN A 255 18.19 27.64 5.71
C GLN A 255 18.73 28.94 5.10
N GLY A 256 17.83 29.89 4.86
CA GLY A 256 18.11 31.28 4.49
C GLY A 256 17.68 32.24 5.61
N ASP A 257 17.59 33.54 5.32
CA ASP A 257 17.25 34.54 6.34
C ASP A 257 15.74 34.66 6.62
N ASP A 258 14.90 34.47 5.60
CA ASP A 258 13.44 34.55 5.65
C ASP A 258 12.75 33.19 5.66
N ARG A 259 13.44 32.14 5.19
CA ARG A 259 12.91 30.78 5.00
C ARG A 259 13.86 29.71 5.51
N ALA A 260 13.31 28.66 6.11
CA ALA A 260 14.04 27.42 6.37
C ALA A 260 13.14 26.20 6.14
N ILE A 261 13.71 25.05 5.75
CA ILE A 261 12.99 23.77 5.69
C ILE A 261 13.55 22.88 6.80
N VAL A 262 12.69 22.39 7.69
CA VAL A 262 13.06 21.50 8.79
C VAL A 262 12.29 20.18 8.73
N THR A 263 12.93 19.08 9.12
CA THR A 263 12.26 17.78 9.25
C THR A 263 11.83 17.53 10.70
N ILE A 264 10.57 17.13 10.92
CA ILE A 264 10.04 16.82 12.25
C ILE A 264 10.75 15.58 12.82
N ALA A 265 11.43 15.75 13.97
CA ALA A 265 12.23 14.69 14.57
C ALA A 265 11.37 13.52 15.08
N LYS A 266 11.90 12.29 14.98
CA LYS A 266 11.25 11.08 15.49
C LYS A 266 10.98 11.16 17.00
N GLY A 267 9.78 10.78 17.43
CA GLY A 267 9.26 10.94 18.77
C GLY A 267 9.06 12.40 19.21
N ALA A 268 8.85 13.35 18.29
CA ALA A 268 8.48 14.72 18.65
C ALA A 268 7.04 14.74 19.22
N LYS A 269 6.75 15.76 20.03
CA LYS A 269 5.41 16.00 20.57
C LYS A 269 4.94 17.37 20.11
N SER A 270 3.63 17.55 19.98
CA SER A 270 3.01 18.85 19.75
C SER A 270 3.43 19.87 20.81
N GLY A 271 3.51 21.14 20.41
CA GLY A 271 3.93 22.25 21.25
C GLY A 271 4.63 23.33 20.44
N ASP A 272 5.37 24.20 21.11
CA ASP A 272 6.10 25.29 20.47
C ASP A 272 7.23 24.79 19.55
N LEU A 273 7.17 25.17 18.28
CA LEU A 273 8.31 25.16 17.37
C LEU A 273 9.04 26.49 17.54
N LYS A 274 10.25 26.46 18.10
CA LYS A 274 11.06 27.64 18.42
C LYS A 274 12.21 27.79 17.44
N ALA A 275 12.45 29.03 17.00
CA ALA A 275 13.66 29.46 16.33
C ALA A 275 14.47 30.31 17.32
N GLU A 276 15.69 29.90 17.67
CA GLU A 276 16.51 30.59 18.68
C GLU A 276 17.96 30.77 18.24
N ALA A 277 18.51 31.96 18.49
CA ALA A 277 19.94 32.25 18.39
C ALA A 277 20.37 33.11 19.59
N ARG A 278 21.59 32.87 20.12
CA ARG A 278 22.12 33.59 21.30
C ARG A 278 21.17 33.65 22.52
N LYS A 279 20.31 32.63 22.71
CA LYS A 279 19.24 32.55 23.74
C LYS A 279 18.06 33.52 23.57
N LYS A 280 17.99 34.29 22.49
CA LYS A 280 16.81 35.07 22.07
C LYS A 280 16.15 34.40 20.86
N GLY A 281 14.87 34.69 20.62
CA GLY A 281 14.15 34.07 19.51
C GLY A 281 12.64 34.16 19.68
N SER A 282 11.94 33.33 18.92
CA SER A 282 10.48 33.33 18.80
C SER A 282 9.95 31.90 18.59
N ALA A 283 8.63 31.73 18.69
CA ALA A 283 7.98 30.44 18.61
C ALA A 283 6.61 30.53 17.95
N VAL A 284 6.21 29.46 17.27
CA VAL A 284 4.85 29.24 16.77
C VAL A 284 4.32 27.90 17.28
N ALA A 285 3.02 27.80 17.53
CA ALA A 285 2.39 26.54 17.92
C ALA A 285 2.42 25.55 16.75
N PHE A 286 2.81 24.30 17.02
CA PHE A 286 2.89 23.25 16.00
C PHE A 286 2.31 21.93 16.52
N THR A 287 1.53 21.24 15.68
CA THR A 287 0.92 19.95 16.05
C THR A 287 1.62 18.77 15.37
N VAL A 288 2.14 17.84 16.17
CA VAL A 288 2.65 16.56 15.65
C VAL A 288 1.51 15.55 15.68
N TYR A 289 1.14 15.03 14.51
CA TYR A 289 0.15 13.96 14.45
C TYR A 289 0.73 12.67 15.03
N PRO A 290 0.01 11.98 15.94
CA PRO A 290 0.51 10.77 16.58
C PRO A 290 0.55 9.62 15.58
N THR A 291 1.75 9.27 15.10
CA THR A 291 1.97 8.22 14.10
C THR A 291 1.48 6.84 14.59
N PRO A 292 0.47 6.20 13.96
CA PRO A 292 0.04 4.85 14.31
C PRO A 292 1.15 3.83 14.04
N LEU A 293 1.37 2.91 14.98
CA LEU A 293 2.34 1.82 14.82
C LEU A 293 1.69 0.48 15.18
N LEU A 294 1.48 -0.38 14.18
CA LEU A 294 1.00 -1.75 14.37
C LEU A 294 2.16 -2.65 14.81
N THR A 295 2.15 -3.11 16.07
CA THR A 295 3.21 -3.99 16.61
C THR A 295 2.82 -5.46 16.54
N THR A 296 1.54 -5.77 16.75
CA THR A 296 1.03 -7.13 16.82
C THR A 296 -0.26 -7.22 16.03
N VAL A 297 -0.17 -7.83 14.86
CA VAL A 297 -1.30 -8.23 14.03
C VAL A 297 -1.26 -9.77 13.94
N PRO A 298 -2.37 -10.48 14.23
CA PRO A 298 -2.45 -11.93 14.05
C PRO A 298 -2.09 -12.35 12.63
N LYS A 299 -1.27 -13.41 12.48
CA LYS A 299 -0.93 -13.96 11.16
C LYS A 299 -2.12 -14.65 10.48
N GLU A 300 -2.97 -15.29 11.28
CA GLU A 300 -4.12 -16.08 10.84
C GLU A 300 -5.35 -15.70 11.68
N VAL A 301 -6.45 -15.37 11.00
CA VAL A 301 -7.72 -14.96 11.61
C VAL A 301 -8.88 -15.68 10.93
N GLY A 302 -9.96 -15.92 11.68
CA GLY A 302 -11.18 -16.57 11.17
C GLY A 302 -12.13 -15.54 10.60
N ALA A 303 -12.67 -15.79 9.41
CA ALA A 303 -13.83 -15.05 8.86
C ALA A 303 -15.07 -15.95 8.84
N PRO A 304 -16.24 -15.48 9.33
CA PRO A 304 -16.43 -14.20 10.02
C PRO A 304 -15.83 -14.25 11.44
N GLY A 305 -15.43 -13.11 12.01
CA GLY A 305 -14.80 -13.14 13.34
C GLY A 305 -14.22 -11.82 13.83
N THR A 306 -13.27 -11.93 14.77
CA THR A 306 -12.66 -10.79 15.47
C THR A 306 -11.15 -10.74 15.26
N LEU A 307 -10.63 -9.60 14.82
CA LEU A 307 -9.21 -9.35 14.62
C LEU A 307 -8.69 -8.45 15.74
N LYS A 308 -8.00 -9.04 16.72
CA LYS A 308 -7.42 -8.33 17.86
C LYS A 308 -6.03 -7.80 17.51
N VAL A 309 -5.84 -6.49 17.55
CA VAL A 309 -4.64 -5.79 17.10
C VAL A 309 -4.02 -5.03 18.27
N SER A 310 -2.70 -4.95 18.33
CA SER A 310 -1.98 -4.14 19.31
C SER A 310 -0.86 -3.30 18.68
N GLY A 311 -0.54 -2.18 19.30
CA GLY A 311 0.30 -1.15 18.72
C GLY A 311 0.54 0.07 19.61
N LYS A 312 0.76 1.22 18.97
CA LYS A 312 0.83 2.55 19.58
C LYS A 312 0.02 3.55 18.74
N ASN A 313 -0.54 4.56 19.40
CA ASN A 313 -1.30 5.64 18.77
C ASN A 313 -2.50 5.15 17.95
N LEU A 314 -3.14 4.05 18.37
CA LEU A 314 -4.24 3.45 17.61
C LEU A 314 -5.57 4.23 17.77
N GLU A 315 -5.68 5.10 18.78
CA GLU A 315 -6.81 6.01 18.99
C GLU A 315 -6.91 7.09 17.90
N ALA A 316 -5.82 7.35 17.18
CA ALA A 316 -5.77 8.34 16.10
C ALA A 316 -6.16 7.78 14.72
N VAL A 317 -6.48 6.48 14.64
CA VAL A 317 -6.82 5.81 13.38
C VAL A 317 -8.30 6.05 13.06
N SER A 318 -8.58 6.73 11.95
CA SER A 318 -9.93 7.02 11.48
C SER A 318 -10.56 5.87 10.69
N THR A 319 -9.74 5.04 10.04
CA THR A 319 -10.22 3.96 9.16
C THR A 319 -9.29 2.76 9.22
N TRP A 320 -9.85 1.57 9.32
CA TRP A 320 -9.13 0.30 9.26
C TRP A 320 -9.48 -0.41 7.97
N ARG A 321 -8.48 -0.92 7.24
CA ARG A 321 -8.68 -1.62 5.96
C ARG A 321 -7.89 -2.91 5.90
N LEU A 322 -8.46 -3.92 5.25
CA LEU A 322 -7.77 -5.15 4.85
C LEU A 322 -7.99 -5.31 3.34
N GLY A 323 -6.97 -4.94 2.55
CA GLY A 323 -7.15 -4.72 1.12
C GLY A 323 -8.21 -3.64 0.85
N GLN A 324 -9.24 -3.98 0.07
CA GLN A 324 -10.35 -3.06 -0.23
C GLN A 324 -11.47 -3.08 0.82
N VAL A 325 -11.48 -4.03 1.76
CA VAL A 325 -12.53 -4.14 2.78
C VAL A 325 -12.23 -3.22 3.96
N THR A 326 -13.17 -2.34 4.31
CA THR A 326 -13.10 -1.53 5.53
C THR A 326 -13.57 -2.36 6.72
N LEU A 327 -12.80 -2.33 7.81
CA LEU A 327 -13.11 -3.03 9.05
C LEU A 327 -13.67 -2.05 10.08
N GLN A 328 -14.72 -2.47 10.80
CA GLN A 328 -15.31 -1.68 11.87
C GLN A 328 -14.71 -2.09 13.23
N PRO A 329 -14.30 -1.14 14.09
CA PRO A 329 -13.90 -1.46 15.45
C PRO A 329 -15.12 -1.77 16.32
N GLU A 330 -15.06 -2.83 17.13
CA GLU A 330 -16.14 -3.22 18.06
C GLU A 330 -16.39 -2.18 19.15
N ALA A 331 -15.33 -1.44 19.51
CA ALA A 331 -15.34 -0.32 20.45
C ALA A 331 -14.24 0.67 20.04
N PRO A 332 -14.34 1.96 20.44
CA PRO A 332 -13.32 2.97 20.12
C PRO A 332 -11.90 2.51 20.43
N ALA A 333 -10.98 2.70 19.48
CA ALA A 333 -9.61 2.22 19.61
C ALA A 333 -8.90 2.91 20.80
N SER A 334 -8.28 2.10 21.65
CA SER A 334 -7.43 2.60 22.74
C SER A 334 -6.02 2.93 22.23
N LYS A 335 -5.20 3.59 23.05
CA LYS A 335 -3.82 3.97 22.68
C LYS A 335 -2.93 2.84 22.19
N SER A 336 -3.25 1.60 22.58
CA SER A 336 -2.41 0.42 22.33
C SER A 336 -3.14 -0.80 21.77
N LYS A 337 -4.47 -0.82 21.75
CA LYS A 337 -5.28 -2.00 21.38
C LYS A 337 -6.58 -1.60 20.66
N VAL A 338 -6.99 -2.42 19.70
CA VAL A 338 -8.31 -2.38 19.06
C VAL A 338 -8.75 -3.81 18.75
N THR A 339 -10.06 -4.08 18.81
CA THR A 339 -10.66 -5.28 18.21
C THR A 339 -11.49 -4.84 17.02
N LEU A 340 -11.24 -5.46 15.86
CA LEU A 340 -11.90 -5.17 14.60
C LEU A 340 -12.82 -6.34 14.22
N THR A 341 -14.04 -6.04 13.81
CA THR A 341 -14.97 -7.01 13.23
C THR A 341 -14.49 -7.36 11.81
N LEU A 342 -14.36 -8.65 11.53
CA LEU A 342 -13.92 -9.18 10.24
C LEU A 342 -15.11 -9.84 9.52
N PRO A 343 -15.57 -9.28 8.37
CA PRO A 343 -16.71 -9.81 7.63
C PRO A 343 -16.33 -10.99 6.72
N ASP A 344 -17.34 -11.71 6.23
CA ASP A 344 -17.20 -12.81 5.25
C ASP A 344 -16.62 -12.37 3.89
N SER A 345 -16.62 -11.07 3.59
CA SER A 345 -16.00 -10.52 2.38
C SER A 345 -14.49 -10.26 2.52
N ALA A 346 -13.91 -10.50 3.71
CA ALA A 346 -12.50 -10.20 3.97
C ALA A 346 -11.55 -10.98 3.02
N PRO A 347 -10.59 -10.29 2.37
CA PRO A 347 -9.59 -10.91 1.51
C PRO A 347 -8.46 -11.54 2.35
N THR A 348 -7.91 -12.65 1.88
CA THR A 348 -6.71 -13.26 2.46
C THR A 348 -5.42 -12.60 1.93
N ASP A 349 -4.34 -12.75 2.70
CA ASP A 349 -2.96 -12.40 2.37
C ASP A 349 -2.73 -10.90 2.07
N GLN A 350 -3.58 -10.05 2.66
CA GLN A 350 -3.45 -8.59 2.62
C GLN A 350 -2.87 -8.03 3.93
N PRO A 351 -2.07 -6.95 3.90
CA PRO A 351 -1.67 -6.25 5.12
C PRO A 351 -2.87 -5.53 5.73
N LEU A 352 -2.96 -5.52 7.07
CA LEU A 352 -3.85 -4.60 7.78
C LEU A 352 -3.31 -3.18 7.63
N VAL A 353 -4.14 -2.26 7.16
CA VAL A 353 -3.81 -0.84 6.97
C VAL A 353 -4.61 -0.01 7.96
N ALA A 354 -3.91 0.84 8.72
CA ALA A 354 -4.50 1.87 9.55
C ALA A 354 -4.37 3.22 8.83
N VAL A 355 -5.48 3.95 8.66
CA VAL A 355 -5.49 5.29 8.05
C VAL A 355 -5.64 6.34 9.15
N SER A 356 -4.77 7.35 9.14
CA SER A 356 -4.83 8.50 10.05
C SER A 356 -4.49 9.77 9.28
N GLN A 357 -5.33 10.80 9.38
CA GLN A 357 -5.19 12.07 8.64
C GLN A 357 -4.92 11.87 7.13
N GLY A 358 -5.63 10.92 6.51
CA GLY A 358 -5.48 10.57 5.09
C GLY A 358 -4.21 9.78 4.72
N ARG A 359 -3.29 9.53 5.67
CA ARG A 359 -2.06 8.75 5.44
C ARG A 359 -2.24 7.29 5.87
N GLU A 360 -1.75 6.37 5.05
CA GLU A 360 -1.84 4.94 5.29
C GLU A 360 -0.61 4.39 6.05
N PHE A 361 -0.86 3.56 7.06
CA PHE A 361 0.13 2.91 7.91
C PHE A 361 -0.11 1.39 7.88
N ALA A 362 0.60 0.69 7.00
CA ALA A 362 0.46 -0.76 6.80
C ALA A 362 1.21 -1.59 7.85
N GLY A 363 0.63 -2.72 8.24
CA GLY A 363 1.28 -3.75 9.03
C GLY A 363 2.40 -4.45 8.26
N LYS A 364 3.50 -4.81 8.95
CA LYS A 364 4.70 -5.42 8.34
C LYS A 364 4.49 -6.79 7.69
N LYS A 365 3.36 -7.45 7.93
CA LYS A 365 3.06 -8.81 7.46
C LYS A 365 1.60 -8.88 7.01
N PRO A 366 1.30 -9.64 5.94
CA PRO A 366 -0.07 -9.92 5.55
C PRO A 366 -0.79 -10.75 6.61
N VAL A 367 -2.12 -10.68 6.58
CA VAL A 367 -3.03 -11.47 7.40
C VAL A 367 -3.68 -12.54 6.52
N ALA A 368 -3.43 -13.80 6.81
CA ALA A 368 -4.14 -14.91 6.18
C ALA A 368 -5.55 -15.01 6.81
N VAL A 369 -6.58 -14.91 5.96
CA VAL A 369 -7.98 -15.01 6.38
C VAL A 369 -8.47 -16.42 6.10
N ILE A 370 -8.66 -17.19 7.17
CA ILE A 370 -9.12 -18.57 7.09
C ILE A 370 -10.62 -18.61 7.29
N ARG A 371 -11.33 -19.07 6.28
CA ARG A 371 -12.78 -19.28 6.34
C ARG A 371 -13.08 -20.65 6.95
N THR A 372 -14.18 -20.78 7.66
CA THR A 372 -14.62 -22.09 8.17
C THR A 372 -15.07 -22.97 7.00
N PRO A 373 -14.47 -24.15 6.76
CA PRO A 373 -14.87 -25.03 5.68
C PRO A 373 -16.28 -25.57 5.96
N VAL A 374 -17.17 -25.49 4.97
CA VAL A 374 -18.54 -26.01 5.07
C VAL A 374 -18.64 -27.28 4.25
N VAL A 375 -19.10 -28.37 4.86
CA VAL A 375 -19.40 -29.62 4.15
C VAL A 375 -20.89 -29.68 3.87
N GLU A 376 -21.25 -29.93 2.61
CA GLU A 376 -22.64 -29.91 2.13
C GLU A 376 -23.14 -31.31 1.76
N ALA A 377 -22.27 -32.17 1.25
CA ALA A 377 -22.57 -33.56 0.91
C ALA A 377 -21.33 -34.45 1.01
N MET A 378 -21.55 -35.74 1.25
CA MET A 378 -20.56 -36.80 1.11
C MET A 378 -21.22 -37.93 0.32
N SER A 379 -20.55 -38.38 -0.74
CA SER A 379 -20.94 -39.55 -1.50
C SER A 379 -19.83 -40.59 -1.56
N TYR A 380 -20.20 -41.85 -1.71
CA TYR A 380 -19.26 -42.94 -1.94
C TYR A 380 -19.88 -44.05 -2.80
N TRP A 381 -19.01 -44.85 -3.42
CA TRP A 381 -19.34 -45.98 -4.27
C TRP A 381 -18.32 -47.11 -4.05
N THR A 382 -18.63 -48.32 -4.50
CA THR A 382 -17.73 -49.47 -4.43
C THR A 382 -16.40 -49.15 -5.12
N GLY A 383 -15.28 -49.42 -4.43
CA GLY A 383 -13.95 -49.21 -4.98
C GLY A 383 -13.62 -50.16 -6.14
N PRO A 384 -12.56 -49.88 -6.91
CA PRO A 384 -12.07 -50.78 -7.96
C PRO A 384 -11.83 -52.20 -7.43
N GLU A 385 -12.08 -53.20 -8.27
CA GLU A 385 -12.01 -54.63 -7.93
C GLU A 385 -12.93 -55.06 -6.75
N GLY A 386 -13.93 -54.25 -6.39
CA GLY A 386 -14.81 -54.53 -5.24
C GLY A 386 -14.17 -54.27 -3.88
N LYS A 387 -12.98 -53.64 -3.83
CA LYS A 387 -12.19 -53.45 -2.60
C LYS A 387 -12.47 -52.07 -1.98
N GLY A 388 -13.13 -52.08 -0.82
CA GLY A 388 -13.42 -50.86 -0.06
C GLY A 388 -14.41 -49.93 -0.77
N VAL A 389 -14.35 -48.64 -0.44
CA VAL A 389 -15.13 -47.59 -1.10
C VAL A 389 -14.27 -46.40 -1.49
N GLU A 390 -14.57 -45.82 -2.63
CA GLU A 390 -14.08 -44.51 -3.04
C GLU A 390 -15.22 -43.50 -2.91
N GLY A 391 -14.89 -42.21 -2.79
CA GLY A 391 -15.94 -41.21 -2.68
C GLY A 391 -15.47 -39.77 -2.82
N GLU A 392 -16.45 -38.88 -2.74
CA GLU A 392 -16.30 -37.45 -2.92
C GLU A 392 -17.03 -36.69 -1.80
N ILE A 393 -16.39 -35.66 -1.27
CA ILE A 393 -16.97 -34.70 -0.35
C ILE A 393 -17.14 -33.39 -1.11
N ARG A 394 -18.35 -32.84 -1.05
CA ARG A 394 -18.69 -31.52 -1.60
C ARG A 394 -18.93 -30.51 -0.50
N GLY A 395 -18.57 -29.28 -0.77
CA GLY A 395 -18.68 -28.19 0.19
C GLY A 395 -18.27 -26.84 -0.37
N ARG A 396 -17.96 -25.93 0.53
CA ARG A 396 -17.46 -24.58 0.22
C ARG A 396 -16.30 -24.23 1.14
N GLU A 397 -15.44 -23.33 0.69
CA GLU A 397 -14.26 -22.88 1.43
C GLU A 397 -13.31 -24.05 1.79
N LEU A 398 -13.27 -25.08 0.94
CA LEU A 398 -12.34 -26.20 1.06
C LEU A 398 -10.96 -25.79 0.53
N THR A 399 -9.91 -26.34 1.13
CA THR A 399 -8.50 -26.07 0.81
C THR A 399 -7.68 -27.35 0.94
N ASP A 400 -6.50 -27.37 0.34
CA ASP A 400 -5.45 -28.39 0.53
C ASP A 400 -5.13 -28.67 2.02
N LYS A 401 -5.28 -27.66 2.88
CA LYS A 401 -5.07 -27.71 4.34
C LYS A 401 -6.30 -28.18 5.12
N THR A 402 -7.43 -28.42 4.46
CA THR A 402 -8.68 -28.86 5.13
C THR A 402 -8.56 -30.32 5.55
N LYS A 403 -8.77 -30.59 6.83
CA LYS A 403 -8.75 -31.94 7.41
C LYS A 403 -10.16 -32.39 7.72
N PHE A 404 -10.47 -33.61 7.31
CA PHE A 404 -11.78 -34.24 7.48
C PHE A 404 -11.72 -35.34 8.54
N THR A 405 -12.76 -35.46 9.35
CA THR A 405 -12.96 -36.60 10.26
C THR A 405 -14.37 -37.16 10.13
N LEU A 406 -14.51 -38.47 9.98
CA LEU A 406 -15.79 -39.19 9.93
C LEU A 406 -15.94 -40.03 11.20
N ALA A 407 -17.02 -39.81 11.96
CA ALA A 407 -17.22 -40.38 13.30
C ALA A 407 -15.97 -40.28 14.20
N GLY A 408 -15.35 -39.10 14.21
CA GLY A 408 -14.14 -38.78 15.00
C GLY A 408 -12.83 -39.32 14.44
N LYS A 409 -12.83 -40.19 13.42
CA LYS A 409 -11.61 -40.72 12.81
C LYS A 409 -11.15 -39.86 11.63
N SER A 410 -9.86 -39.54 11.56
CA SER A 410 -9.26 -38.83 10.43
C SER A 410 -9.47 -39.56 9.11
N LEU A 411 -10.01 -38.85 8.12
CA LEU A 411 -10.18 -39.33 6.75
C LEU A 411 -8.97 -38.89 5.92
N LYS A 412 -8.38 -39.80 5.14
CA LYS A 412 -7.35 -39.45 4.16
C LYS A 412 -8.03 -38.96 2.89
N THR A 413 -7.72 -37.74 2.50
CA THR A 413 -8.40 -37.03 1.42
C THR A 413 -7.41 -36.43 0.42
N SER A 414 -7.83 -36.34 -0.85
CA SER A 414 -7.12 -35.65 -1.92
C SER A 414 -7.93 -34.42 -2.34
N PHE A 415 -7.32 -33.24 -2.26
CA PHE A 415 -7.95 -32.00 -2.71
C PHE A 415 -8.07 -31.97 -4.24
N VAL A 416 -9.24 -31.59 -4.75
CA VAL A 416 -9.47 -31.40 -6.20
C VAL A 416 -9.65 -29.92 -6.50
N ASP A 417 -10.61 -29.28 -5.85
CA ASP A 417 -10.93 -27.86 -6.01
C ASP A 417 -11.62 -27.31 -4.74
N PRO A 418 -11.84 -25.98 -4.59
CA PRO A 418 -12.44 -25.41 -3.38
C PRO A 418 -13.86 -25.87 -3.02
N THR A 419 -14.52 -26.60 -3.92
CA THR A 419 -15.83 -27.23 -3.72
C THR A 419 -15.77 -28.75 -3.57
N ARG A 420 -14.62 -29.38 -3.85
CA ARG A 420 -14.51 -30.84 -4.06
C ARG A 420 -13.23 -31.46 -3.51
N VAL A 421 -13.42 -32.56 -2.79
CA VAL A 421 -12.35 -33.38 -2.21
C VAL A 421 -12.69 -34.86 -2.41
N THR A 422 -11.74 -35.70 -2.82
CA THR A 422 -11.94 -37.16 -2.95
C THR A 422 -11.32 -37.92 -1.78
N PHE A 423 -11.78 -39.14 -1.54
CA PHE A 423 -11.25 -40.04 -0.51
C PHE A 423 -11.36 -41.51 -0.93
N ALA A 424 -10.61 -42.36 -0.23
CA ALA A 424 -10.75 -43.82 -0.30
C ALA A 424 -10.73 -44.42 1.13
N LEU A 425 -11.55 -45.43 1.36
CA LEU A 425 -11.68 -46.15 2.62
C LEU A 425 -11.61 -47.66 2.38
N THR A 426 -10.92 -48.39 3.26
CA THR A 426 -10.80 -49.86 3.17
C THR A 426 -12.09 -50.61 3.54
N LYS A 427 -13.05 -49.93 4.18
CA LYS A 427 -14.38 -50.43 4.52
C LYS A 427 -15.39 -49.30 4.32
N ALA A 428 -16.60 -49.64 3.90
CA ALA A 428 -17.70 -48.68 3.84
C ALA A 428 -17.97 -48.03 5.22
N PRO A 429 -18.51 -46.81 5.26
CA PRO A 429 -19.14 -46.24 6.45
C PRO A 429 -20.10 -47.24 7.12
N LYS A 430 -20.25 -47.12 8.44
CA LYS A 430 -21.16 -47.99 9.21
C LYS A 430 -22.60 -47.64 8.84
N ALA A 431 -23.49 -48.64 8.79
CA ALA A 431 -24.94 -48.43 8.61
C ALA A 431 -25.59 -47.79 9.86
N ALA A 432 -25.26 -46.52 10.09
CA ALA A 432 -25.71 -45.66 11.18
C ALA A 432 -25.41 -44.20 10.81
N GLU A 433 -25.99 -43.25 11.54
CA GLU A 433 -25.61 -41.84 11.40
C GLU A 433 -24.18 -41.58 11.90
N GLN A 434 -23.40 -40.85 11.11
CA GLN A 434 -22.01 -40.52 11.39
C GLN A 434 -21.76 -39.03 11.13
N ALA A 435 -21.22 -38.32 12.13
CA ALA A 435 -20.78 -36.94 11.93
C ALA A 435 -19.53 -36.90 11.04
N LEU A 436 -19.66 -36.29 9.84
CA LEU A 436 -18.55 -35.83 9.03
C LEU A 436 -18.23 -34.37 9.38
N GLN A 437 -16.96 -34.08 9.58
CA GLN A 437 -16.50 -32.80 10.09
C GLN A 437 -15.27 -32.32 9.32
N ALA A 438 -15.33 -31.11 8.76
CA ALA A 438 -14.17 -30.41 8.22
C ALA A 438 -13.57 -29.40 9.23
N LYS A 439 -12.27 -29.19 9.15
CA LYS A 439 -11.56 -28.10 9.83
C LYS A 439 -10.35 -27.60 9.03
N THR A 440 -10.08 -26.31 9.08
CA THR A 440 -8.91 -25.67 8.46
C THR A 440 -8.11 -24.98 9.55
N GLY A 441 -6.90 -25.49 9.82
CA GLY A 441 -6.12 -25.10 11.00
C GLY A 441 -6.90 -25.37 12.30
N LYS A 442 -7.23 -24.30 13.04
CA LYS A 442 -8.05 -24.34 14.26
C LYS A 442 -9.55 -24.09 14.03
N TYR A 443 -9.96 -23.70 12.82
CA TYR A 443 -11.33 -23.30 12.52
C TYR A 443 -12.14 -24.53 12.07
N LYS A 444 -13.16 -24.88 12.84
CA LYS A 444 -14.00 -26.07 12.65
C LYS A 444 -15.35 -25.64 12.07
N GLY A 445 -15.76 -26.24 10.95
CA GLY A 445 -17.06 -25.98 10.33
C GLY A 445 -18.23 -26.61 11.08
N PRO A 446 -19.46 -26.51 10.56
CA PRO A 446 -20.56 -27.36 11.00
C PRO A 446 -20.24 -28.83 10.71
N ALA A 447 -20.85 -29.75 11.48
CA ALA A 447 -20.81 -31.18 11.18
C ALA A 447 -21.97 -31.52 10.22
N LEU A 448 -21.69 -32.33 9.20
CA LEU A 448 -22.70 -32.94 8.34
C LEU A 448 -23.02 -34.33 8.88
N THR A 449 -24.31 -34.65 9.08
CA THR A 449 -24.75 -36.02 9.37
C THR A 449 -24.74 -36.84 8.07
N VAL A 450 -23.93 -37.89 8.05
CA VAL A 450 -23.84 -38.87 6.96
C VAL A 450 -24.55 -40.14 7.42
N ASP A 451 -25.62 -40.53 6.73
CA ASP A 451 -26.30 -41.80 6.94
C ASP A 451 -25.58 -42.89 6.15
N GLY A 452 -24.81 -43.76 6.83
CA GLY A 452 -24.14 -44.85 6.14
C GLY A 452 -25.07 -45.99 5.70
N ALA A 453 -26.32 -46.04 6.19
CA ALA A 453 -27.34 -46.96 5.69
C ALA A 453 -27.91 -46.51 4.33
N ALA A 454 -27.72 -45.25 3.95
CA ALA A 454 -28.04 -44.74 2.62
C ALA A 454 -27.11 -45.26 1.51
N GLY A 455 -26.09 -46.08 1.83
CA GLY A 455 -25.34 -46.85 0.84
C GLY A 455 -24.49 -46.03 -0.13
N GLY A 456 -24.08 -44.81 0.26
CA GLY A 456 -23.31 -43.90 -0.59
C GLY A 456 -24.03 -42.61 -0.95
N TYR A 457 -25.36 -42.60 -0.85
CA TYR A 457 -26.18 -41.43 -1.16
C TYR A 457 -26.41 -40.54 0.08
N SER A 458 -26.83 -39.29 -0.14
CA SER A 458 -27.01 -38.26 0.89
C SER A 458 -28.24 -38.49 1.80
N ALA A 459 -29.16 -39.37 1.39
CA ALA A 459 -30.39 -39.70 2.10
C ALA A 459 -30.80 -41.16 1.84
N GLY A 460 -31.11 -41.93 2.89
CA GLY A 460 -31.67 -43.27 2.76
C GLY A 460 -33.13 -43.28 2.24
N PRO A 461 -33.67 -44.44 1.81
CA PRO A 461 -35.01 -44.55 1.25
C PRO A 461 -36.14 -43.99 2.12
N ALA A 462 -36.07 -44.18 3.44
CA ALA A 462 -37.05 -43.62 4.39
C ALA A 462 -37.07 -42.09 4.34
N ARG A 463 -35.89 -41.47 4.39
CA ARG A 463 -35.70 -40.01 4.40
C ARG A 463 -36.15 -39.35 3.08
N LEU A 464 -36.17 -40.07 1.96
CA LEU A 464 -36.71 -39.56 0.69
C LEU A 464 -38.20 -39.22 0.78
N ALA A 465 -38.98 -39.94 1.59
CA ALA A 465 -40.39 -39.60 1.84
C ALA A 465 -40.54 -38.28 2.59
N GLU A 466 -39.71 -38.10 3.62
CA GLU A 466 -39.71 -36.91 4.50
C GLU A 466 -39.30 -35.65 3.73
N ILE A 467 -38.21 -35.73 2.96
CA ILE A 467 -37.73 -34.64 2.10
C ILE A 467 -38.82 -34.23 1.09
N LEU A 468 -39.49 -35.21 0.47
CA LEU A 468 -40.56 -34.95 -0.50
C LEU A 468 -41.79 -34.30 0.16
N ALA A 469 -42.20 -34.79 1.34
CA ALA A 469 -43.28 -34.20 2.12
C ALA A 469 -42.95 -32.77 2.58
N ALA A 470 -41.67 -32.48 2.85
CA ALA A 470 -41.15 -31.16 3.16
C ALA A 470 -40.88 -30.28 1.90
N GLY A 471 -41.38 -30.67 0.72
CA GLY A 471 -41.25 -29.89 -0.51
C GLY A 471 -39.81 -29.77 -1.03
N GLY A 472 -38.95 -30.74 -0.72
CA GLY A 472 -37.52 -30.74 -1.07
C GLY A 472 -36.62 -30.05 -0.03
N ALA A 473 -37.16 -29.52 1.06
CA ALA A 473 -36.36 -28.90 2.11
C ALA A 473 -35.35 -29.89 2.73
N GLY A 474 -34.12 -29.42 2.97
CA GLY A 474 -33.03 -30.23 3.51
C GLY A 474 -32.23 -31.04 2.47
N TYR A 475 -32.56 -30.95 1.17
CA TYR A 475 -31.84 -31.62 0.08
C TYR A 475 -31.19 -30.58 -0.84
N SER A 476 -29.92 -30.26 -0.57
CA SER A 476 -29.17 -29.21 -1.29
C SER A 476 -28.81 -29.62 -2.72
N ALA A 477 -28.54 -28.65 -3.60
CA ALA A 477 -28.01 -28.92 -4.94
C ALA A 477 -26.73 -29.78 -4.89
N SER A 478 -25.83 -29.52 -3.93
CA SER A 478 -24.61 -30.32 -3.71
C SER A 478 -24.91 -31.79 -3.34
N ALA A 479 -25.98 -32.05 -2.57
CA ALA A 479 -26.45 -33.39 -2.25
C ALA A 479 -27.11 -34.08 -3.46
N VAL A 480 -27.91 -33.36 -4.24
CA VAL A 480 -28.49 -33.85 -5.51
C VAL A 480 -27.39 -34.27 -6.48
N ALA A 481 -26.40 -33.41 -6.68
CA ALA A 481 -25.26 -33.70 -7.55
C ALA A 481 -24.41 -34.86 -6.99
N ALA A 482 -24.30 -35.01 -5.66
CA ALA A 482 -23.53 -36.09 -5.03
C ALA A 482 -24.22 -37.44 -5.27
N ASP A 483 -25.54 -37.48 -5.10
CA ASP A 483 -26.39 -38.63 -5.39
C ASP A 483 -26.38 -39.00 -6.88
N LEU A 484 -26.37 -37.99 -7.78
CA LEU A 484 -26.19 -38.19 -9.22
C LEU A 484 -24.87 -38.88 -9.54
N ALA A 485 -23.78 -38.48 -8.88
CA ALA A 485 -22.47 -39.10 -9.05
C ALA A 485 -22.42 -40.56 -8.52
N VAL A 486 -23.20 -40.91 -7.49
CA VAL A 486 -23.34 -42.30 -7.04
C VAL A 486 -24.10 -43.12 -8.05
N SER A 487 -25.28 -42.66 -8.47
CA SER A 487 -26.14 -43.38 -9.40
C SER A 487 -25.48 -43.58 -10.78
N GLN A 488 -24.74 -42.58 -11.29
CA GLN A 488 -23.96 -42.71 -12.54
C GLN A 488 -22.76 -43.67 -12.45
N ARG A 489 -22.34 -44.04 -11.24
CA ARG A 489 -21.25 -45.00 -10.98
C ARG A 489 -21.76 -46.39 -10.58
N GLN A 490 -23.07 -46.56 -10.43
CA GLN A 490 -23.68 -47.90 -10.47
C GLN A 490 -23.28 -48.57 -11.79
N PRO A 491 -23.01 -49.89 -11.83
CA PRO A 491 -22.65 -50.56 -13.07
C PRO A 491 -23.74 -50.35 -14.13
N ASP A 492 -23.43 -49.71 -15.25
CA ASP A 492 -24.34 -49.71 -16.39
C ASP A 492 -24.41 -51.13 -16.91
N ARG A 493 -25.58 -51.74 -16.72
CA ARG A 493 -25.80 -53.15 -17.04
C ARG A 493 -26.04 -53.36 -18.54
N GLY A 494 -26.21 -52.30 -19.33
CA GLY A 494 -26.49 -52.38 -20.76
C GLY A 494 -27.84 -53.04 -21.08
N ALA A 495 -28.31 -52.85 -22.31
CA ALA A 495 -29.62 -53.35 -22.75
C ALA A 495 -29.75 -54.88 -22.65
N GLU A 496 -28.78 -55.62 -23.23
CA GLU A 496 -28.87 -57.09 -23.34
C GLU A 496 -28.66 -57.83 -22.01
N PRO A 497 -27.71 -57.46 -21.12
CA PRO A 497 -27.59 -58.11 -19.82
C PRO A 497 -28.78 -57.81 -18.88
N LEU A 498 -29.42 -56.64 -18.98
CA LEU A 498 -30.69 -56.38 -18.28
C LEU A 498 -31.82 -57.29 -18.79
N LYS A 499 -31.94 -57.47 -20.12
CA LYS A 499 -32.88 -58.44 -20.71
C LYS A 499 -32.56 -59.89 -20.35
N ALA A 500 -31.29 -60.26 -20.28
CA ALA A 500 -30.86 -61.58 -19.84
C ALA A 500 -31.25 -61.84 -18.38
N LEU A 501 -31.01 -60.87 -17.49
CA LEU A 501 -31.43 -60.93 -16.09
C LEU A 501 -32.96 -61.05 -15.96
N GLY A 502 -33.72 -60.24 -16.72
CA GLY A 502 -35.19 -60.36 -16.77
C GLY A 502 -35.67 -61.75 -17.20
N ARG A 503 -35.03 -62.36 -18.21
CA ARG A 503 -35.33 -63.72 -18.68
C ARG A 503 -34.99 -64.80 -17.65
N ALA A 504 -34.02 -64.56 -16.78
CA ALA A 504 -33.63 -65.48 -15.71
C ALA A 504 -34.62 -65.54 -14.53
N ALA A 505 -35.66 -64.69 -14.51
CA ALA A 505 -36.69 -64.63 -13.47
C ALA A 505 -37.68 -65.85 -13.46
N THR A 506 -37.23 -67.04 -13.87
CA THR A 506 -38.05 -68.26 -13.90
C THR A 506 -38.10 -68.99 -12.56
N SER A 507 -37.18 -68.69 -11.63
CA SER A 507 -37.18 -69.21 -10.25
C SER A 507 -37.34 -68.09 -9.21
N PRO A 508 -37.67 -68.40 -7.94
CA PRO A 508 -37.74 -67.41 -6.87
C PRO A 508 -36.42 -66.65 -6.66
N GLU A 509 -35.28 -67.30 -6.83
CA GLU A 509 -33.95 -66.69 -6.71
C GLU A 509 -33.69 -65.69 -7.85
N GLY A 510 -33.98 -66.09 -9.10
CA GLY A 510 -33.86 -65.18 -10.25
C GLY A 510 -34.84 -64.00 -10.17
N GLN A 511 -36.03 -64.21 -9.61
CA GLN A 511 -36.99 -63.14 -9.30
C GLN A 511 -36.46 -62.19 -8.22
N ALA A 512 -35.84 -62.72 -7.17
CA ALA A 512 -35.21 -61.91 -6.11
C ALA A 512 -34.03 -61.08 -6.66
N GLU A 513 -33.21 -61.62 -7.57
CA GLU A 513 -32.15 -60.85 -8.24
C GLU A 513 -32.73 -59.71 -9.10
N VAL A 514 -33.76 -59.99 -9.92
CA VAL A 514 -34.42 -58.97 -10.74
C VAL A 514 -35.09 -57.92 -9.86
N ALA A 515 -35.73 -58.32 -8.76
CA ALA A 515 -36.33 -57.41 -7.80
C ALA A 515 -35.29 -56.53 -7.12
N ALA A 516 -34.16 -57.08 -6.66
CA ALA A 516 -33.08 -56.28 -6.04
C ALA A 516 -32.55 -55.20 -7.00
N VAL A 517 -32.33 -55.56 -8.27
CA VAL A 517 -31.82 -54.64 -9.31
C VAL A 517 -32.87 -53.61 -9.71
N GLY A 518 -34.10 -54.05 -9.98
CA GLY A 518 -35.22 -53.17 -10.29
C GLY A 518 -35.50 -52.18 -9.16
N ARG A 519 -35.45 -52.64 -7.89
CA ARG A 519 -35.64 -51.83 -6.69
C ARG A 519 -34.58 -50.74 -6.57
N GLN A 520 -33.31 -51.05 -6.85
CA GLN A 520 -32.25 -50.04 -6.86
C GLN A 520 -32.50 -48.98 -7.95
N ILE A 521 -32.87 -49.38 -9.16
CA ILE A 521 -33.18 -48.46 -10.27
C ILE A 521 -34.40 -47.59 -9.93
N ALA A 522 -35.45 -48.18 -9.33
CA ALA A 522 -36.67 -47.47 -8.94
C ALA A 522 -36.47 -46.52 -7.75
N LEU A 523 -35.62 -46.90 -6.78
CA LEU A 523 -35.22 -46.02 -5.68
C LEU A 523 -34.42 -44.82 -6.19
N ASP A 524 -33.52 -45.01 -7.15
CA ASP A 524 -32.80 -43.90 -7.79
C ASP A 524 -33.75 -43.02 -8.62
N LEU A 525 -34.71 -43.61 -9.35
CA LEU A 525 -35.75 -42.87 -10.07
C LEU A 525 -36.59 -42.00 -9.12
N ARG A 526 -37.00 -42.55 -7.97
CA ARG A 526 -37.68 -41.78 -6.92
C ARG A 526 -36.79 -40.68 -6.36
N ARG A 527 -35.54 -41.00 -6.00
CA ARG A 527 -34.54 -40.06 -5.48
C ARG A 527 -34.36 -38.85 -6.39
N PHE A 528 -34.18 -39.06 -7.70
CA PHE A 528 -34.03 -37.96 -8.64
C PHE A 528 -35.35 -37.20 -8.87
N THR A 529 -36.51 -37.83 -8.69
CA THR A 529 -37.77 -37.08 -8.66
C THR A 529 -37.84 -36.14 -7.45
N VAL A 530 -37.46 -36.61 -6.25
CA VAL A 530 -37.33 -35.75 -5.05
C VAL A 530 -36.29 -34.64 -5.25
N ALA A 531 -35.18 -34.96 -5.93
CA ALA A 531 -34.15 -33.98 -6.28
C ALA A 531 -34.67 -32.86 -7.18
N GLN A 532 -35.50 -33.17 -8.18
CA GLN A 532 -36.11 -32.16 -9.05
C GLN A 532 -37.02 -31.20 -8.27
N VAL A 533 -37.80 -31.71 -7.30
CA VAL A 533 -38.59 -30.86 -6.37
C VAL A 533 -37.66 -29.92 -5.61
N ALA A 534 -36.58 -30.44 -5.02
CA ALA A 534 -35.65 -29.67 -4.21
C ALA A 534 -34.87 -28.61 -5.01
N LEU A 535 -34.44 -28.92 -6.25
CA LEU A 535 -33.80 -27.97 -7.15
C LEU A 535 -34.75 -26.82 -7.53
N CYS A 536 -35.99 -27.13 -7.93
CA CYS A 536 -36.99 -26.11 -8.25
C CYS A 536 -37.43 -25.29 -7.03
N ALA A 537 -37.44 -25.87 -5.82
CA ALA A 537 -37.69 -25.14 -4.59
C ALA A 537 -36.60 -24.08 -4.30
N GLN A 538 -35.34 -24.37 -4.62
CA GLN A 538 -34.20 -23.45 -4.49
C GLN A 538 -34.18 -22.31 -5.53
N MET A 539 -34.93 -22.43 -6.64
CA MET A 539 -34.97 -21.41 -7.69
C MET A 539 -35.76 -20.15 -7.27
N THR A 540 -35.34 -18.99 -7.77
CA THR A 540 -36.05 -17.71 -7.60
C THR A 540 -37.28 -17.66 -8.52
N ALA A 541 -38.43 -17.21 -8.01
CA ALA A 541 -39.64 -17.01 -8.81
C ALA A 541 -39.62 -15.67 -9.56
N GLY A 542 -40.04 -15.65 -10.82
CA GLY A 542 -40.25 -14.41 -11.57
C GLY A 542 -40.10 -14.50 -13.08
N LYS A 543 -39.96 -13.34 -13.71
CA LYS A 543 -40.06 -13.10 -15.16
C LYS A 543 -38.95 -12.21 -15.74
N THR A 544 -37.87 -11.95 -15.00
CA THR A 544 -36.74 -11.12 -15.50
C THR A 544 -35.55 -11.96 -15.92
N GLN A 545 -34.72 -11.46 -16.85
CA GLN A 545 -33.50 -12.15 -17.28
C GLN A 545 -32.55 -12.41 -16.12
N ALA A 546 -32.38 -11.45 -15.20
CA ALA A 546 -31.55 -11.62 -14.01
C ALA A 546 -32.02 -12.78 -13.10
N GLN A 547 -33.31 -13.07 -13.05
CA GLN A 547 -33.85 -14.24 -12.32
C GLN A 547 -33.58 -15.55 -13.09
N ALA A 548 -33.63 -15.54 -14.42
CA ALA A 548 -33.24 -16.68 -15.24
C ALA A 548 -31.74 -17.00 -15.10
N ASP A 549 -30.88 -15.97 -15.13
CA ASP A 549 -29.43 -16.09 -14.97
C ASP A 549 -29.06 -16.63 -13.57
N ALA A 550 -29.74 -16.14 -12.51
CA ALA A 550 -29.56 -16.65 -11.14
C ALA A 550 -29.97 -18.13 -10.98
N ASN A 551 -30.93 -18.60 -11.78
CA ASN A 551 -31.40 -19.99 -11.74
C ASN A 551 -30.60 -20.93 -12.67
N ALA A 552 -29.62 -20.43 -13.44
CA ALA A 552 -28.96 -21.18 -14.51
C ALA A 552 -28.32 -22.50 -14.03
N ALA A 553 -27.49 -22.45 -12.99
CA ALA A 553 -26.80 -23.64 -12.47
C ALA A 553 -27.78 -24.70 -11.93
N LEU A 554 -28.80 -24.29 -11.18
CA LEU A 554 -29.86 -25.19 -10.69
C LEU A 554 -30.65 -25.83 -11.86
N GLY A 555 -30.80 -25.10 -12.97
CA GLY A 555 -31.43 -25.61 -14.18
C GLY A 555 -30.55 -26.61 -14.95
N ASP A 556 -29.24 -26.44 -14.92
CA ASP A 556 -28.27 -27.40 -15.49
C ASP A 556 -28.31 -28.72 -14.70
N ASP A 557 -28.30 -28.66 -13.37
CA ASP A 557 -28.51 -29.82 -12.50
C ASP A 557 -29.88 -30.49 -12.73
N LEU A 558 -30.94 -29.69 -12.94
CA LEU A 558 -32.29 -30.20 -13.23
C LEU A 558 -32.32 -30.99 -14.55
N ARG A 559 -31.66 -30.50 -15.60
CA ARG A 559 -31.53 -31.20 -16.89
C ARG A 559 -30.66 -32.45 -16.78
N ALA A 560 -29.55 -32.40 -16.03
CA ALA A 560 -28.70 -33.55 -15.78
C ALA A 560 -29.46 -34.67 -15.04
N SER A 561 -30.22 -34.30 -13.99
CA SER A 561 -31.15 -35.17 -13.27
C SER A 561 -32.22 -35.77 -14.19
N GLN A 562 -32.87 -34.96 -15.03
CA GLN A 562 -33.89 -35.42 -15.98
C GLN A 562 -33.33 -36.42 -17.00
N LYS A 563 -32.17 -36.13 -17.60
CA LYS A 563 -31.49 -37.04 -18.54
C LYS A 563 -31.13 -38.37 -17.87
N HIS A 564 -30.68 -38.32 -16.62
CA HIS A 564 -30.34 -39.52 -15.84
C HIS A 564 -31.59 -40.35 -15.49
N MET A 565 -32.71 -39.72 -15.12
CA MET A 565 -33.98 -40.41 -14.92
C MET A 565 -34.51 -41.08 -16.19
N GLN A 566 -34.34 -40.47 -17.36
CA GLN A 566 -34.69 -41.11 -18.64
C GLN A 566 -33.84 -42.36 -18.89
N ALA A 567 -32.54 -42.34 -18.56
CA ALA A 567 -31.67 -43.51 -18.64
C ALA A 567 -32.09 -44.62 -17.66
N LEU A 568 -32.38 -44.28 -16.39
CA LEU A 568 -32.88 -45.22 -15.38
C LEU A 568 -34.22 -45.87 -15.78
N ALA A 569 -35.17 -45.07 -16.28
CA ALA A 569 -36.44 -45.58 -16.80
C ALA A 569 -36.25 -46.49 -18.02
N GLY A 570 -35.25 -46.19 -18.87
CA GLY A 570 -34.80 -47.06 -19.95
C GLY A 570 -34.26 -48.40 -19.45
N GLN A 571 -33.34 -48.39 -18.48
CA GLN A 571 -32.80 -49.62 -17.87
C GLN A 571 -33.91 -50.48 -17.25
N LEU A 572 -34.87 -49.87 -16.55
CA LEU A 572 -36.01 -50.59 -15.98
C LEU A 572 -36.91 -51.21 -17.07
N ARG A 573 -37.10 -50.53 -18.20
CA ARG A 573 -37.82 -51.06 -19.37
C ARG A 573 -37.09 -52.25 -20.00
N GLU A 574 -35.77 -52.18 -20.17
CA GLU A 574 -34.99 -53.29 -20.70
C GLU A 574 -35.08 -54.51 -19.78
N LEU A 575 -34.94 -54.30 -18.46
CA LEU A 575 -35.12 -55.34 -17.43
C LEU A 575 -36.52 -55.96 -17.48
N TRP A 576 -37.58 -55.14 -17.58
CA TRP A 576 -38.96 -55.62 -17.63
C TRP A 576 -39.28 -56.34 -18.94
N SER A 577 -38.69 -55.93 -20.07
CA SER A 577 -38.90 -56.58 -21.37
C SER A 577 -38.39 -58.02 -21.44
N GLY A 578 -37.50 -58.42 -20.51
CA GLY A 578 -37.06 -59.80 -20.37
C GLY A 578 -37.98 -60.69 -19.52
N LEU A 579 -38.89 -60.12 -18.71
CA LEU A 579 -39.67 -60.88 -17.73
C LEU A 579 -40.63 -61.88 -18.41
N PRO A 580 -40.60 -63.18 -18.06
CA PRO A 580 -41.59 -64.14 -18.53
C PRO A 580 -42.97 -63.85 -17.91
N LEU A 581 -44.06 -64.24 -18.61
CA LEU A 581 -45.45 -63.97 -18.17
C LEU A 581 -45.73 -64.44 -16.73
N ALA A 582 -45.12 -65.55 -16.31
CA ALA A 582 -45.25 -66.11 -14.97
C ALA A 582 -44.63 -65.21 -13.88
N ALA A 583 -43.52 -64.54 -14.18
CA ALA A 583 -42.81 -63.66 -13.24
C ALA A 583 -43.29 -62.20 -13.29
N ALA A 584 -44.07 -61.82 -14.31
CA ALA A 584 -44.63 -60.48 -14.42
C ALA A 584 -45.82 -60.22 -13.46
N ALA A 585 -46.34 -61.27 -12.82
CA ALA A 585 -47.25 -61.20 -11.69
C ALA A 585 -46.47 -60.92 -10.39
N SER A 586 -46.85 -59.86 -9.66
CA SER A 586 -46.16 -59.46 -8.43
C SER A 586 -46.68 -60.25 -7.22
N ASP A 587 -46.24 -61.49 -7.07
CA ASP A 587 -46.52 -62.26 -5.85
C ASP A 587 -45.72 -61.66 -4.67
N ALA A 588 -46.35 -61.58 -3.49
CA ALA A 588 -45.85 -60.82 -2.34
C ALA A 588 -44.49 -61.28 -1.79
N GLY A 589 -44.02 -62.49 -2.13
CA GLY A 589 -42.70 -63.01 -1.74
C GLY A 589 -41.55 -62.69 -2.70
N THR A 590 -41.83 -62.09 -3.87
CA THR A 590 -40.84 -61.94 -4.96
C THR A 590 -40.05 -60.63 -4.94
N GLY A 591 -40.45 -59.66 -4.11
CA GLY A 591 -39.88 -58.30 -4.07
C GLY A 591 -40.26 -57.40 -5.27
N LEU A 592 -40.80 -57.95 -6.37
CA LEU A 592 -41.20 -57.17 -7.55
C LEU A 592 -42.28 -56.11 -7.25
N ALA A 593 -43.14 -56.39 -6.28
CA ALA A 593 -44.15 -55.43 -5.79
C ALA A 593 -43.51 -54.17 -5.15
N GLU A 594 -42.34 -54.30 -4.50
CA GLU A 594 -41.62 -53.15 -3.95
C GLU A 594 -41.06 -52.26 -5.06
N VAL A 595 -40.62 -52.86 -6.18
CA VAL A 595 -40.15 -52.08 -7.34
C VAL A 595 -41.29 -51.24 -7.91
N ASP A 596 -42.48 -51.82 -8.08
CA ASP A 596 -43.65 -51.07 -8.55
C ASP A 596 -44.10 -50.00 -7.56
N ALA A 597 -43.96 -50.24 -6.25
CA ALA A 597 -44.27 -49.24 -5.22
C ALA A 597 -43.34 -48.01 -5.33
N GLU A 598 -42.04 -48.23 -5.55
CA GLU A 598 -41.06 -47.16 -5.76
C GLU A 598 -41.26 -46.41 -7.09
N VAL A 599 -41.59 -47.13 -8.18
CA VAL A 599 -41.98 -46.53 -9.48
C VAL A 599 -43.26 -45.70 -9.35
N ALA A 600 -44.25 -46.19 -8.60
CA ALA A 600 -45.49 -45.46 -8.34
C ALA A 600 -45.24 -44.22 -7.48
N ALA A 601 -44.37 -44.30 -6.46
CA ALA A 601 -43.97 -43.16 -5.65
C ALA A 601 -43.24 -42.08 -6.48
N ALA A 602 -42.31 -42.47 -7.35
CA ALA A 602 -41.67 -41.56 -8.29
C ALA A 602 -42.71 -40.89 -9.23
N THR A 603 -43.66 -41.68 -9.75
CA THR A 603 -44.70 -41.16 -10.65
C THR A 603 -45.67 -40.20 -9.94
N ALA A 604 -46.02 -40.47 -8.68
CA ALA A 604 -46.89 -39.61 -7.87
C ALA A 604 -46.23 -38.27 -7.53
N ALA A 605 -44.92 -38.26 -7.29
CA ALA A 605 -44.14 -37.05 -7.00
C ALA A 605 -44.08 -36.06 -8.19
N ARG A 606 -44.41 -36.50 -9.43
CA ARG A 606 -44.45 -35.65 -10.62
C ARG A 606 -45.25 -34.35 -10.42
N ALA A 607 -46.44 -34.43 -9.83
CA ALA A 607 -47.30 -33.26 -9.62
C ALA A 607 -46.66 -32.23 -8.67
N GLN A 608 -45.82 -32.69 -7.74
CA GLN A 608 -45.05 -31.83 -6.83
C GLN A 608 -43.85 -31.18 -7.54
N VAL A 609 -43.21 -31.87 -8.50
CA VAL A 609 -42.19 -31.26 -9.38
C VAL A 609 -42.83 -30.16 -10.24
N GLU A 610 -43.94 -30.46 -10.93
CA GLU A 610 -44.68 -29.48 -11.74
C GLU A 610 -45.11 -28.25 -10.92
N ALA A 611 -45.54 -28.45 -9.66
CA ALA A 611 -45.89 -27.36 -8.75
C ALA A 611 -44.67 -26.55 -8.28
N ALA A 612 -43.58 -27.20 -7.87
CA ALA A 612 -42.37 -26.54 -7.36
C ALA A 612 -41.66 -25.72 -8.44
N CYS A 613 -41.64 -26.22 -9.68
CA CYS A 613 -41.03 -25.56 -10.83
C CYS A 613 -41.89 -24.42 -11.42
N LYS A 614 -43.13 -24.25 -10.98
CA LYS A 614 -44.06 -23.24 -11.52
C LYS A 614 -43.55 -21.81 -11.29
N ASN A 615 -43.60 -20.98 -12.34
CA ASN A 615 -43.22 -19.55 -12.34
C ASN A 615 -41.74 -19.24 -11.94
N LYS A 616 -40.82 -20.21 -11.94
CA LYS A 616 -39.39 -20.01 -11.60
C LYS A 616 -38.54 -19.42 -12.74
N PHE A 617 -39.18 -18.82 -13.74
CA PHE A 617 -38.86 -19.21 -15.11
C PHE A 617 -39.44 -18.26 -16.18
N VAL A 618 -38.63 -17.92 -17.20
CA VAL A 618 -38.90 -16.88 -18.20
C VAL A 618 -38.62 -17.34 -19.64
N GLY A 619 -39.55 -17.06 -20.55
CA GLY A 619 -39.30 -17.06 -22.00
C GLY A 619 -39.12 -18.43 -22.66
N SER A 620 -39.25 -18.45 -23.98
CA SER A 620 -39.10 -19.66 -24.79
C SER A 620 -37.63 -19.96 -25.10
N GLY A 621 -37.08 -21.04 -24.53
CA GLY A 621 -36.05 -21.82 -25.23
C GLY A 621 -34.74 -22.14 -24.52
N LYS A 622 -34.38 -21.49 -23.40
CA LYS A 622 -33.25 -21.94 -22.56
C LYS A 622 -33.72 -22.26 -21.15
N LEU A 623 -33.41 -23.50 -20.72
CA LEU A 623 -33.74 -24.14 -19.44
C LEU A 623 -35.22 -24.47 -19.14
N LEU A 624 -36.15 -24.10 -20.02
CA LEU A 624 -37.60 -24.18 -19.74
C LEU A 624 -38.46 -24.98 -20.68
N SER A 625 -38.18 -24.89 -21.99
CA SER A 625 -38.95 -25.62 -23.01
C SER A 625 -38.87 -27.13 -22.81
N GLU A 626 -37.82 -27.61 -22.15
CA GLU A 626 -37.64 -29.01 -21.74
C GLU A 626 -38.21 -29.31 -20.34
N ALA A 627 -38.29 -28.32 -19.44
CA ALA A 627 -38.94 -28.48 -18.13
C ALA A 627 -40.46 -28.63 -18.28
N GLY A 628 -41.07 -28.13 -19.36
CA GLY A 628 -42.45 -28.49 -19.74
C GLY A 628 -42.65 -29.98 -20.02
N ALA A 629 -41.57 -30.74 -20.24
CA ALA A 629 -41.54 -32.19 -20.29
C ALA A 629 -41.00 -32.80 -18.98
N VAL A 630 -41.52 -32.34 -17.82
CA VAL A 630 -41.24 -32.89 -16.47
C VAL A 630 -41.25 -34.41 -16.49
N ALA A 631 -40.33 -35.03 -15.73
CA ALA A 631 -40.24 -36.44 -15.37
C ALA A 631 -41.51 -37.27 -15.70
N LYS A 632 -41.57 -37.78 -16.93
CA LYS A 632 -42.59 -38.75 -17.32
C LYS A 632 -41.93 -40.11 -17.23
N VAL A 633 -42.13 -40.77 -16.09
CA VAL A 633 -42.06 -42.22 -16.04
C VAL A 633 -43.26 -42.70 -16.87
N ASP A 634 -43.03 -42.93 -18.15
CA ASP A 634 -44.08 -43.30 -19.09
C ASP A 634 -44.45 -44.77 -18.82
N LEU A 635 -45.40 -44.99 -17.91
CA LEU A 635 -45.85 -46.33 -17.52
C LEU A 635 -46.29 -47.18 -18.73
N PRO A 636 -47.03 -46.65 -19.73
CA PRO A 636 -47.27 -47.36 -20.99
C PRO A 636 -45.99 -47.79 -21.71
N ALA A 637 -44.97 -46.93 -21.81
CA ALA A 637 -43.71 -47.28 -22.46
C ALA A 637 -42.86 -48.26 -21.62
N LEU A 638 -42.93 -48.18 -20.29
CA LEU A 638 -42.20 -49.01 -19.34
C LEU A 638 -42.72 -50.45 -19.30
N TYR A 639 -44.05 -50.61 -19.20
CA TYR A 639 -44.68 -51.93 -19.07
C TYR A 639 -45.22 -52.49 -20.39
N GLY A 640 -45.65 -51.63 -21.32
CA GLY A 640 -46.47 -52.04 -22.47
C GLY A 640 -45.82 -53.04 -23.41
N GLU A 641 -44.54 -52.85 -23.76
CA GLU A 641 -43.84 -53.81 -24.63
C GLU A 641 -43.57 -55.15 -23.94
N ALA A 642 -43.26 -55.14 -22.63
CA ALA A 642 -43.10 -56.36 -21.84
C ALA A 642 -44.42 -57.16 -21.80
N ILE A 643 -45.54 -56.49 -21.54
CA ILE A 643 -46.87 -57.09 -21.49
C ILE A 643 -47.26 -57.66 -22.87
N LYS A 644 -47.05 -56.91 -23.96
CA LYS A 644 -47.29 -57.40 -25.34
C LYS A 644 -46.43 -58.62 -25.68
N GLY A 645 -45.13 -58.59 -25.37
CA GLY A 645 -44.21 -59.70 -25.62
C GLY A 645 -44.60 -60.96 -24.86
N ALA A 646 -45.02 -60.79 -23.60
CA ALA A 646 -45.47 -61.90 -22.77
C ALA A 646 -46.81 -62.50 -23.27
N PHE A 647 -47.72 -61.68 -23.82
CA PHE A 647 -48.91 -62.17 -24.54
C PHE A 647 -48.55 -62.92 -25.83
N ALA A 648 -47.66 -62.37 -26.64
CA ALA A 648 -47.20 -63.02 -27.88
C ALA A 648 -46.56 -64.38 -27.61
N ALA A 649 -45.74 -64.49 -26.55
CA ALA A 649 -45.13 -65.75 -26.12
C ALA A 649 -46.18 -66.82 -25.75
N VAL A 650 -47.25 -66.45 -25.03
CA VAL A 650 -48.29 -67.42 -24.67
C VAL A 650 -49.22 -67.77 -25.84
N LEU A 651 -49.53 -66.83 -26.73
CA LEU A 651 -50.24 -67.14 -27.97
C LEU A 651 -49.41 -68.09 -28.87
N ALA A 652 -48.09 -67.94 -28.91
CA ALA A 652 -47.19 -68.86 -29.61
C ALA A 652 -47.17 -70.28 -29.00
N THR A 653 -47.55 -70.46 -27.72
CA THR A 653 -47.77 -71.79 -27.11
C THR A 653 -49.14 -72.41 -27.44
N GLY A 654 -49.95 -71.78 -28.30
CA GLY A 654 -51.22 -72.33 -28.78
C GLY A 654 -52.41 -72.15 -27.84
N LYS A 655 -52.32 -71.31 -26.80
CA LYS A 655 -53.48 -71.02 -25.94
C LYS A 655 -54.53 -70.18 -26.65
N THR A 656 -55.81 -70.48 -26.41
CA THR A 656 -56.94 -69.68 -26.91
C THR A 656 -57.10 -68.38 -26.12
N TRP A 657 -57.69 -67.34 -26.73
CA TRP A 657 -57.85 -66.04 -26.08
C TRP A 657 -58.60 -66.10 -24.72
N PRO A 658 -59.70 -66.89 -24.55
CA PRO A 658 -60.36 -67.02 -23.24
C PRO A 658 -59.47 -67.63 -22.15
N ALA A 659 -58.55 -68.54 -22.51
CA ALA A 659 -57.59 -69.09 -21.56
C ALA A 659 -56.54 -68.06 -21.11
N VAL A 660 -56.12 -67.18 -22.04
CA VAL A 660 -55.25 -66.03 -21.73
C VAL A 660 -55.98 -65.04 -20.81
N GLU A 661 -57.25 -64.72 -21.09
CA GLU A 661 -58.06 -63.84 -20.24
C GLU A 661 -58.24 -64.38 -18.82
N GLY A 662 -58.49 -65.68 -18.64
CA GLY A 662 -58.60 -66.31 -17.33
C GLY A 662 -57.29 -66.30 -16.52
N GLU A 663 -56.16 -66.58 -17.17
CA GLU A 663 -54.83 -66.54 -16.55
C GLU A 663 -54.46 -65.12 -16.10
N VAL A 664 -54.81 -64.10 -16.90
CA VAL A 664 -54.60 -62.68 -16.55
C VAL A 664 -55.57 -62.22 -15.46
N ALA A 665 -56.86 -62.54 -15.55
CA ALA A 665 -57.88 -62.11 -14.59
C ALA A 665 -57.52 -62.55 -13.16
N THR A 666 -57.01 -63.77 -13.01
CA THR A 666 -56.51 -64.31 -11.74
C THR A 666 -55.32 -63.52 -11.20
N ARG A 667 -54.40 -63.08 -12.08
CA ARG A 667 -53.19 -62.30 -11.71
C ARG A 667 -53.46 -60.82 -11.46
N LEU A 668 -54.49 -60.23 -12.09
CA LEU A 668 -54.91 -58.84 -11.86
C LEU A 668 -55.38 -58.56 -10.41
N GLY A 669 -55.58 -59.60 -9.58
CA GLY A 669 -55.89 -59.47 -8.16
C GLY A 669 -54.75 -58.88 -7.32
N GLY A 670 -53.49 -59.27 -7.59
CA GLY A 670 -52.32 -58.90 -6.79
C GLY A 670 -51.52 -57.68 -7.28
N LEU A 671 -51.84 -57.14 -8.46
CA LEU A 671 -51.08 -56.02 -9.04
C LEU A 671 -51.47 -54.65 -8.44
N PRO A 672 -50.51 -53.75 -8.17
CA PRO A 672 -50.78 -52.34 -7.86
C PRO A 672 -51.65 -51.68 -8.94
N ALA A 673 -52.56 -50.78 -8.53
CA ALA A 673 -53.60 -50.22 -9.41
C ALA A 673 -53.06 -49.62 -10.73
N ALA A 674 -51.89 -48.96 -10.68
CA ALA A 674 -51.24 -48.39 -11.87
C ALA A 674 -50.80 -49.47 -12.87
N ARG A 675 -50.14 -50.55 -12.41
CA ARG A 675 -49.72 -51.69 -13.24
C ARG A 675 -50.95 -52.47 -13.72
N LYS A 676 -51.93 -52.72 -12.84
CA LYS A 676 -53.22 -53.36 -13.16
C LYS A 676 -53.93 -52.70 -14.34
N LYS A 677 -53.98 -51.36 -14.37
CA LYS A 677 -54.54 -50.60 -15.49
C LYS A 677 -53.75 -50.81 -16.79
N GLN A 678 -52.41 -50.76 -16.77
CA GLN A 678 -51.60 -51.02 -17.97
C GLN A 678 -51.84 -52.43 -18.53
N TRP A 679 -51.97 -53.45 -17.67
CA TRP A 679 -52.35 -54.80 -18.10
C TRP A 679 -53.73 -54.85 -18.74
N GLN A 680 -54.73 -54.18 -18.18
CA GLN A 680 -56.08 -54.13 -18.76
C GLN A 680 -56.11 -53.39 -20.10
N ASP A 681 -55.41 -52.26 -20.20
CA ASP A 681 -55.32 -51.45 -21.42
C ASP A 681 -54.61 -52.22 -22.56
N VAL A 682 -53.49 -52.90 -22.25
CA VAL A 682 -52.76 -53.74 -23.23
C VAL A 682 -53.53 -55.01 -23.57
N LEU A 683 -54.13 -55.71 -22.60
CA LEU A 683 -54.97 -56.88 -22.85
C LEU A 683 -56.12 -56.53 -23.82
N LYS A 684 -56.79 -55.40 -23.60
CA LYS A 684 -57.85 -54.91 -24.48
C LYS A 684 -57.33 -54.60 -25.89
N ALA A 685 -56.19 -53.92 -26.01
CA ALA A 685 -55.57 -53.61 -27.31
C ALA A 685 -55.13 -54.89 -28.06
N SER A 686 -54.52 -55.84 -27.36
CA SER A 686 -54.12 -57.14 -27.91
C SER A 686 -55.33 -57.98 -28.32
N LYS A 687 -56.42 -57.97 -27.55
CA LYS A 687 -57.69 -58.61 -27.91
C LYS A 687 -58.20 -58.08 -29.25
N SER A 688 -58.36 -56.76 -29.37
CA SER A 688 -58.85 -56.12 -30.59
C SER A 688 -57.93 -56.34 -31.79
N ALA A 689 -56.61 -56.48 -31.58
CA ALA A 689 -55.67 -56.84 -32.65
C ALA A 689 -55.83 -58.30 -33.12
N VAL A 690 -56.01 -59.24 -32.19
CA VAL A 690 -56.23 -60.67 -32.51
C VAL A 690 -57.61 -60.88 -33.16
N GLU A 691 -58.67 -60.28 -32.63
CA GLU A 691 -60.02 -60.35 -33.18
C GLU A 691 -60.13 -59.63 -34.54
N GLY A 692 -59.46 -58.48 -34.70
CA GLY A 692 -59.35 -57.78 -35.99
C GLY A 692 -58.56 -58.56 -37.04
N GLY A 693 -57.50 -59.29 -36.64
CA GLY A 693 -56.77 -60.22 -37.50
C GLY A 693 -57.57 -61.46 -37.89
N ALA A 694 -58.38 -61.99 -36.96
CA ALA A 694 -59.32 -63.07 -37.24
C ALA A 694 -60.42 -62.66 -38.24
N ALA A 695 -60.93 -61.43 -38.14
CA ALA A 695 -61.88 -60.88 -39.11
C ALA A 695 -61.26 -60.67 -40.52
N ALA A 696 -59.94 -60.48 -40.60
CA ALA A 696 -59.21 -60.29 -41.85
C ALA A 696 -58.82 -61.60 -42.59
N THR A 697 -59.18 -62.78 -42.07
CA THR A 697 -58.77 -64.09 -42.64
C THR A 697 -59.90 -64.98 -43.17
N THR A 698 -61.12 -64.46 -43.30
CA THR A 698 -62.22 -65.11 -44.04
C THR A 698 -62.61 -64.34 -45.30
N GLY A 699 -61.69 -64.28 -46.28
CA GLY A 699 -61.93 -63.65 -47.58
C GLY A 699 -60.89 -64.07 -48.63
N LYS A 700 -61.35 -64.54 -49.80
CA LYS A 700 -60.46 -65.01 -50.88
C LYS A 700 -59.58 -63.88 -51.45
N GLY A 701 -58.27 -64.01 -51.27
CA GLY A 701 -57.23 -63.64 -52.25
C GLY A 701 -57.10 -62.18 -52.68
N ALA A 702 -56.09 -61.49 -52.14
CA ALA A 702 -55.38 -60.41 -52.84
C ALA A 702 -53.91 -60.41 -52.45
N ARG A 703 -53.03 -59.99 -53.38
CA ARG A 703 -51.56 -59.98 -53.18
C ARG A 703 -51.12 -58.78 -52.34
N GLY A 704 -50.29 -59.06 -51.34
CA GLY A 704 -49.10 -58.30 -50.92
C GLY A 704 -49.16 -56.77 -50.80
N ASP A 705 -48.91 -56.28 -49.58
CA ASP A 705 -47.99 -55.16 -49.35
C ASP A 705 -47.22 -55.42 -48.04
N LYS A 706 -45.87 -55.44 -48.12
CA LYS A 706 -44.99 -54.33 -47.74
C LYS A 706 -45.24 -53.79 -46.33
N HIS A 707 -44.41 -54.23 -45.37
CA HIS A 707 -43.64 -53.32 -44.49
C HIS A 707 -42.50 -54.11 -43.79
N VAL A 708 -41.50 -54.50 -44.59
CA VAL A 708 -40.14 -54.79 -44.11
C VAL A 708 -39.21 -54.04 -45.05
N GLU A 709 -38.66 -52.92 -44.60
CA GLU A 709 -37.52 -52.26 -45.25
C GLU A 709 -36.32 -52.26 -44.31
N PRO A 710 -35.27 -53.04 -44.61
CA PRO A 710 -33.97 -52.89 -43.98
C PRO A 710 -33.13 -51.84 -44.73
N GLN A 711 -32.45 -50.98 -43.97
CA GLN A 711 -31.23 -50.22 -44.32
C GLN A 711 -31.15 -49.51 -45.69
N GLY A 712 -31.16 -48.18 -45.66
CA GLY A 712 -31.09 -47.35 -46.87
C GLY A 712 -29.68 -47.15 -47.47
N LYS A 713 -29.65 -46.46 -48.61
CA LYS A 713 -28.49 -45.71 -49.15
C LYS A 713 -29.00 -44.50 -49.95
N PRO A 714 -28.18 -43.44 -50.15
CA PRO A 714 -28.68 -42.11 -50.46
C PRO A 714 -28.97 -41.89 -51.96
N LYS A 715 -29.96 -41.05 -52.26
CA LYS A 715 -30.12 -40.43 -53.58
C LYS A 715 -29.63 -38.98 -53.54
N GLY A 716 -28.62 -38.69 -54.35
CA GLY A 716 -28.30 -37.30 -54.72
C GLY A 716 -29.42 -36.73 -55.59
N ASN A 717 -29.68 -35.43 -55.47
CA ASN A 717 -30.71 -34.74 -56.24
C ASN A 717 -30.06 -33.66 -57.12
N THR A 718 -30.04 -33.88 -58.43
CA THR A 718 -29.63 -32.89 -59.43
C THR A 718 -30.86 -32.15 -59.96
N GLY A 719 -30.99 -30.88 -59.61
CA GLY A 719 -32.09 -30.02 -60.08
C GLY A 719 -31.67 -28.57 -60.28
N LYS A 720 -31.39 -28.18 -61.54
CA LYS A 720 -31.35 -26.78 -61.99
C LYS A 720 -32.77 -26.19 -61.83
N GLY A 721 -33.02 -24.89 -61.63
CA GLY A 721 -32.17 -23.69 -61.61
C GLY A 721 -33.05 -22.44 -61.89
N LYS A 722 -32.45 -21.23 -61.91
CA LYS A 722 -33.08 -19.87 -61.91
C LYS A 722 -33.58 -19.44 -60.51
N GLY A 723 -33.23 -18.28 -59.94
CA GLY A 723 -32.29 -17.24 -60.35
C GLY A 723 -32.93 -15.84 -60.50
N LYS A 724 -32.56 -14.90 -59.64
CA LYS A 724 -32.59 -13.44 -59.89
C LYS A 724 -31.62 -12.72 -58.94
N ALA A 725 -31.13 -11.57 -59.37
CA ALA A 725 -29.99 -10.86 -58.79
C ALA A 725 -30.38 -9.83 -57.71
N GLY A 726 -29.37 -9.40 -56.95
CA GLY A 726 -29.41 -8.43 -55.85
C GLY A 726 -28.10 -8.50 -55.10
#